data_AF-A0A9W8YWZ0-F1
#
_entry.id   AF-A0A9W8YWZ0-F1
#
_cell.length_a   1.000
_cell.length_b   1.000
_cell.length_c   1.000
_cell.angle_alpha   90.00
_cell.angle_beta   90.00
_cell.angle_gamma   90.00
#
_symmetry.space_group_name_H-M   'P 1'
#
loop_
_entity.id
_entity.type
_entity.pdbx_description
1 polymer ?
#
loop_
_entity_poly.entity_id
_entity_poly.type
_entity_poly.pdbx_seq_one_letter_code
_entity_poly.pdbx_strand_id
1 'polypeptide(L)'
;MFILDALATHGWRRTGAVNVLIIFSCWILLFVCLLVNVFLSPSRSVSEGRIVFDGDCGQANRLGLLLHLMINIFSTGLLASSNFFMQVLSAPSRGEIDRAHRSLLALEIGVPSIKNFIFLSPFKKAVWIGLFLSSVPIHLLFNSAVYETNFDGSNWNLTIATEAFVTGEAQYFGPGASLANSGSALPSFAEQYFSGYGNYIPLSDYWDDSSPGAINRSITSTASDAESWTNLTIEECYSEYRFCQPKKRYRDVVVVVASEDPGWKRADMFAFNETNTELTDMWNTWDANIPPNTTNSLWFSAQCINSRYADSVNSDQCDANVGQCAGALGDPDATAWTNTSSLPGSSWAIPFNDAWMRLSTIYGPDVNFPEYGYNESFNNLNVAYCLAEPAPVYKCKVGVSNALLLVVVLCTLTKVALGTLVVLKLPDSSLVTLGDALESFISRPDPRTAGLGTFNNVDGHRIEREKRQVWDVDGLLKGPRPRKWHFNSRRFKTVITKEVWLRTYSILSAGVALLAVALAIFTSAYGGDSLTGSFGSSDNNISVDIFLSPPSYTVMLLAANSPQIILSFCYFSFNAFFTRTQNESEWSSYSLVYKPLRVSVPAKGSSQTSTYRLQLPYRYSLPLLGMSIMLHWILSNAIFFYVVEGGFWTSSTQTIDFSPSDLGVSEDAYMALGVSGKALLTMLIVSTVLCFLPIIFSHRKVPGSIVSGGSSSLVLSSACHTSVMARDGIIKDFGSPPNAKADRARKTEAQETHNYQDQPTFGLSLPGINMSRPSSYDRLSVQEEAAAEPVMGRDSQERDEKKQLLSFETLEEQEEYEAFLLRKVTFGKVKWGAMAIDPDLFKSLNVDGIDGPVKHLGFGSEEDHVETPQEGHFYI
;
A
#
# COMPACT_ATOMS: atom_id res chain seq x y z
N MET A 1 -27.56 15.69 -8.94
CA MET A 1 -28.94 15.15 -9.00
C MET A 1 -28.96 13.63 -8.86
N PHE A 2 -28.39 12.85 -9.79
CA PHE A 2 -28.44 11.37 -9.74
C PHE A 2 -27.84 10.67 -8.51
N ILE A 3 -26.74 11.18 -7.93
CA ILE A 3 -26.20 10.61 -6.68
C ILE A 3 -27.17 10.87 -5.50
N LEU A 4 -27.92 11.97 -5.53
CA LEU A 4 -28.94 12.27 -4.52
C LEU A 4 -30.12 11.29 -4.63
N ASP A 5 -30.49 10.90 -5.86
CA ASP A 5 -31.50 9.85 -6.08
C ASP A 5 -31.00 8.48 -5.59
N ALA A 6 -29.72 8.16 -5.83
CA ALA A 6 -29.10 6.93 -5.31
C ALA A 6 -29.04 6.92 -3.76
N LEU A 7 -28.89 8.08 -3.10
CA LEU A 7 -28.97 8.19 -1.64
C LEU A 7 -30.39 7.89 -1.11
N ALA A 8 -31.42 8.10 -1.92
CA ALA A 8 -32.81 7.78 -1.59
C ALA A 8 -33.13 6.28 -1.77
N THR A 9 -32.25 5.49 -2.38
CA THR A 9 -32.42 4.03 -2.53
C THR A 9 -32.13 3.26 -1.24
N HIS A 10 -32.54 1.98 -1.19
CA HIS A 10 -32.28 1.08 -0.06
C HIS A 10 -31.07 0.15 -0.32
N GLY A 11 -30.51 -0.42 0.74
CA GLY A 11 -29.45 -1.44 0.66
C GLY A 11 -28.08 -0.94 0.23
N TRP A 12 -27.39 -1.77 -0.56
CA TRP A 12 -25.99 -1.54 -0.90
C TRP A 12 -25.77 -0.32 -1.80
N ARG A 13 -26.74 0.08 -2.63
CA ARG A 13 -26.62 1.24 -3.52
C ARG A 13 -26.47 2.53 -2.74
N ARG A 14 -27.21 2.70 -1.64
CA ARG A 14 -27.07 3.85 -0.74
C ARG A 14 -25.67 3.92 -0.14
N THR A 15 -25.14 2.79 0.35
CA THR A 15 -23.76 2.71 0.86
C THR A 15 -22.74 2.97 -0.24
N GLY A 16 -22.98 2.48 -1.45
CA GLY A 16 -22.19 2.79 -2.63
C GLY A 16 -22.17 4.27 -2.94
N ALA A 17 -23.32 4.95 -2.90
CA ALA A 17 -23.42 6.40 -3.10
C ALA A 17 -22.63 7.19 -2.04
N VAL A 18 -22.74 6.80 -0.76
CA VAL A 18 -21.94 7.39 0.33
C VAL A 18 -20.44 7.19 0.09
N ASN A 19 -20.02 5.97 -0.29
CA ASN A 19 -18.62 5.69 -0.63
C ASN A 19 -18.13 6.53 -1.82
N VAL A 20 -18.94 6.69 -2.87
CA VAL A 20 -18.60 7.57 -4.01
C VAL A 20 -18.41 9.01 -3.53
N LEU A 21 -19.29 9.53 -2.68
CA LEU A 21 -19.17 10.89 -2.14
C LEU A 21 -17.91 11.07 -1.28
N ILE A 22 -17.55 10.07 -0.47
CA ILE A 22 -16.32 10.09 0.33
C ILE A 22 -15.10 10.09 -0.61
N ILE A 23 -15.04 9.18 -1.59
CA ILE A 23 -13.92 9.13 -2.55
C ILE A 23 -13.83 10.45 -3.34
N PHE A 24 -14.97 11.01 -3.75
CA PHE A 24 -15.02 12.29 -4.47
C PHE A 24 -14.52 13.46 -3.61
N SER A 25 -14.87 13.48 -2.32
CA SER A 25 -14.35 14.47 -1.37
C SER A 25 -12.83 14.35 -1.20
N CYS A 26 -12.32 13.12 -1.08
CA CYS A 26 -10.87 12.86 -1.06
C CYS A 26 -10.21 13.32 -2.37
N TRP A 27 -10.84 13.05 -3.52
CA TRP A 27 -10.34 13.49 -4.82
C TRP A 27 -10.27 15.01 -4.90
N ILE A 28 -11.31 15.73 -4.48
CA ILE A 28 -11.30 17.20 -4.43
C ILE A 28 -10.16 17.70 -3.55
N LEU A 29 -10.00 17.13 -2.35
CA LEU A 29 -8.92 17.52 -1.44
C LEU A 29 -7.55 17.35 -2.10
N LEU A 30 -7.26 16.17 -2.67
CA LEU A 30 -5.98 15.90 -3.32
C LEU A 30 -5.76 16.77 -4.56
N PHE A 31 -6.83 17.03 -5.33
CA PHE A 31 -6.78 17.89 -6.50
C PHE A 31 -6.53 19.35 -6.11
N VAL A 32 -7.18 19.86 -5.05
CA VAL A 32 -6.92 21.20 -4.52
C VAL A 32 -5.50 21.29 -3.98
N CYS A 33 -5.01 20.29 -3.25
CA CYS A 33 -3.61 20.25 -2.81
C CYS A 33 -2.64 20.30 -4.01
N LEU A 34 -2.90 19.53 -5.07
CA LEU A 34 -2.10 19.57 -6.29
C LEU A 34 -2.13 20.97 -6.94
N LEU A 35 -3.32 21.55 -7.11
CA LEU A 35 -3.45 22.89 -7.69
C LEU A 35 -2.72 23.94 -6.85
N VAL A 36 -2.88 23.92 -5.53
CA VAL A 36 -2.19 24.85 -4.62
C VAL A 36 -0.68 24.67 -4.74
N ASN A 37 -0.17 23.44 -4.77
CA ASN A 37 1.27 23.21 -4.92
C ASN A 37 1.82 23.68 -6.26
N VAL A 38 1.07 23.49 -7.35
CA VAL A 38 1.46 23.96 -8.69
C VAL A 38 1.36 25.49 -8.80
N PHE A 39 0.29 26.12 -8.31
CA PHE A 39 0.14 27.58 -8.42
C PHE A 39 1.08 28.37 -7.50
N LEU A 40 1.49 27.77 -6.38
CA LEU A 40 2.45 28.36 -5.47
C LEU A 40 3.91 27.96 -5.78
N SER A 41 4.17 27.04 -6.71
CA SER A 41 5.53 26.73 -7.15
C SER A 41 6.05 27.83 -8.10
N PRO A 42 7.35 28.18 -8.05
CA PRO A 42 7.92 29.21 -8.93
C PRO A 42 7.74 28.91 -10.42
N SER A 43 7.93 27.66 -10.82
CA SER A 43 7.81 27.21 -12.21
C SER A 43 6.37 27.07 -12.70
N ARG A 44 5.39 27.00 -11.79
CA ARG A 44 3.99 26.66 -12.08
C ARG A 44 3.83 25.37 -12.90
N SER A 45 4.79 24.45 -12.76
CA SER A 45 4.79 23.16 -13.45
C SER A 45 4.32 22.03 -12.54
N VAL A 46 3.73 21.00 -13.16
CA VAL A 46 3.38 19.73 -12.48
C VAL A 46 4.57 18.78 -12.41
N SER A 47 5.59 18.96 -13.26
CA SER A 47 6.82 18.15 -13.24
C SER A 47 7.66 18.42 -12.00
N GLU A 48 7.68 19.67 -11.54
CA GLU A 48 8.48 20.10 -10.39
C GLU A 48 7.68 19.99 -9.08
N GLY A 49 8.32 19.44 -8.05
CA GLY A 49 7.83 19.38 -6.69
C GLY A 49 7.88 20.73 -5.98
N ARG A 50 7.37 20.75 -4.75
CA ARG A 50 7.34 21.96 -3.92
C ARG A 50 7.74 21.65 -2.49
N ILE A 51 8.64 22.46 -1.96
CA ILE A 51 8.94 22.51 -0.53
C ILE A 51 7.77 23.19 0.20
N VAL A 52 7.08 22.43 1.07
CA VAL A 52 5.92 22.90 1.84
C VAL A 52 6.28 23.31 3.26
N PHE A 53 7.41 22.84 3.77
CA PHE A 53 7.96 23.21 5.07
C PHE A 53 9.48 23.34 4.96
N ASP A 54 10.02 24.36 5.60
CA ASP A 54 11.45 24.65 5.67
C ASP A 54 11.73 25.24 7.07
N GLY A 55 12.41 24.47 7.93
CA GLY A 55 12.62 24.85 9.33
C GLY A 55 13.34 23.81 10.18
N ASP A 56 13.05 23.81 11.48
CA ASP A 56 13.64 22.90 12.46
C ASP A 56 13.39 21.41 12.12
N CYS A 57 14.44 20.59 12.18
CA CYS A 57 14.39 19.16 11.85
C CYS A 57 13.46 18.36 12.76
N GLY A 58 13.34 18.72 14.04
CA GLY A 58 12.38 18.10 14.95
C GLY A 58 10.92 18.35 14.53
N GLN A 59 10.63 19.56 14.02
CA GLN A 59 9.31 19.90 13.47
C GLN A 59 9.06 19.24 12.11
N ALA A 60 10.07 19.24 11.22
CA ALA A 60 9.99 18.57 9.91
C ALA A 60 9.65 17.08 10.07
N ASN A 61 10.37 16.38 10.95
CA ASN A 61 10.14 14.95 11.21
C ASN A 61 8.73 14.68 11.76
N ARG A 62 8.28 15.48 12.75
CA ARG A 62 6.91 15.37 13.27
C ARG A 62 5.84 15.59 12.19
N LEU A 63 6.06 16.56 11.31
CA LEU A 63 5.18 16.85 10.19
C LEU A 63 5.19 15.70 9.17
N GLY A 64 6.36 15.19 8.80
CA GLY A 64 6.53 14.03 7.92
C GLY A 64 5.78 12.81 8.46
N LEU A 65 5.98 12.47 9.74
CA LEU A 65 5.31 11.35 10.42
C LEU A 65 3.77 11.49 10.40
N LEU A 66 3.26 12.70 10.60
CA LEU A 66 1.82 13.01 10.52
C LEU A 66 1.29 12.91 9.08
N LEU A 67 2.01 13.44 8.10
CA LEU A 67 1.62 13.40 6.69
C LEU A 67 1.58 11.95 6.18
N HIS A 68 2.58 11.13 6.51
CA HIS A 68 2.54 9.70 6.20
C HIS A 68 1.37 8.98 6.88
N LEU A 69 1.01 9.34 8.12
CA LEU A 69 -0.19 8.79 8.76
C LEU A 69 -1.45 9.15 7.97
N MET A 70 -1.60 10.42 7.57
CA MET A 70 -2.75 10.88 6.77
C MET A 70 -2.81 10.18 5.40
N ILE A 71 -1.67 10.06 4.71
CA ILE A 71 -1.56 9.34 3.43
C ILE A 71 -2.03 7.90 3.59
N ASN A 72 -1.58 7.20 4.63
CA ASN A 72 -1.99 5.81 4.88
C ASN A 72 -3.47 5.70 5.25
N ILE A 73 -4.05 6.65 6.00
CA ILE A 73 -5.50 6.73 6.22
C ILE A 73 -6.25 6.84 4.90
N PHE A 74 -5.85 7.76 4.02
CA PHE A 74 -6.49 7.95 2.71
C PHE A 74 -6.32 6.72 1.81
N SER A 75 -5.10 6.22 1.67
CA SER A 75 -4.75 5.07 0.82
C SER A 75 -5.54 3.82 1.23
N THR A 76 -5.52 3.46 2.51
CA THR A 76 -6.29 2.31 3.02
C THR A 76 -7.80 2.54 2.93
N GLY A 77 -8.29 3.76 3.14
CA GLY A 77 -9.71 4.10 2.96
C GLY A 77 -10.18 3.93 1.52
N LEU A 78 -9.40 4.40 0.54
CA LEU A 78 -9.66 4.22 -0.90
C LEU A 78 -9.62 2.74 -1.30
N LEU A 79 -8.70 1.96 -0.73
CA LEU A 79 -8.64 0.51 -0.91
C LEU A 79 -9.88 -0.18 -0.35
N ALA A 80 -10.32 0.20 0.86
CA ALA A 80 -11.50 -0.36 1.51
C ALA A 80 -12.79 -0.05 0.72
N SER A 81 -12.91 1.14 0.14
CA SER A 81 -14.01 1.47 -0.74
C SER A 81 -13.95 0.68 -2.06
N SER A 82 -12.76 0.51 -2.64
CA SER A 82 -12.58 -0.33 -3.83
C SER A 82 -12.98 -1.78 -3.54
N ASN A 83 -12.60 -2.31 -2.37
CA ASN A 83 -12.99 -3.63 -1.88
C ASN A 83 -14.51 -3.79 -1.79
N PHE A 84 -15.22 -2.77 -1.30
CA PHE A 84 -16.68 -2.77 -1.25
C PHE A 84 -17.30 -2.94 -2.64
N PHE A 85 -16.91 -2.13 -3.63
CA PHE A 85 -17.44 -2.24 -4.99
C PHE A 85 -17.03 -3.56 -5.66
N MET A 86 -15.79 -4.01 -5.44
CA MET A 86 -15.31 -5.29 -5.94
C MET A 86 -16.13 -6.47 -5.39
N GLN A 87 -16.57 -6.43 -4.13
CA GLN A 87 -17.46 -7.45 -3.55
C GLN A 87 -18.84 -7.44 -4.20
N VAL A 88 -19.43 -6.26 -4.38
CA VAL A 88 -20.72 -6.10 -5.07
C VAL A 88 -20.63 -6.63 -6.50
N LEU A 89 -19.55 -6.32 -7.22
CA LEU A 89 -19.31 -6.80 -8.59
C LEU A 89 -19.07 -8.31 -8.65
N SER A 90 -18.53 -8.90 -7.58
CA SER A 90 -18.30 -10.35 -7.49
C SER A 90 -19.58 -11.14 -7.19
N ALA A 91 -20.68 -10.46 -6.84
CA ALA A 91 -21.96 -11.11 -6.58
C ALA A 91 -22.60 -11.62 -7.89
N PRO A 92 -22.94 -12.92 -7.97
CA PRO A 92 -23.58 -13.49 -9.14
C PRO A 92 -25.07 -13.14 -9.19
N SER A 93 -25.63 -13.10 -10.38
CA SER A 93 -27.07 -13.07 -10.63
C SER A 93 -27.66 -14.47 -10.65
N ARG A 94 -28.99 -14.59 -10.55
CA ARG A 94 -29.64 -15.92 -10.58
C ARG A 94 -29.32 -16.72 -11.85
N GLY A 95 -29.34 -16.08 -13.03
CA GLY A 95 -28.98 -16.74 -14.28
C GLY A 95 -27.51 -17.19 -14.37
N GLU A 96 -26.59 -16.46 -13.73
CA GLU A 96 -25.18 -16.86 -13.61
C GLU A 96 -25.02 -18.09 -12.70
N ILE A 97 -25.80 -18.16 -11.61
CA ILE A 97 -25.87 -19.34 -10.72
C ILE A 97 -26.46 -20.54 -11.45
N ASP A 98 -27.59 -20.39 -12.14
CA ASP A 98 -28.25 -21.49 -12.85
C ASP A 98 -27.33 -22.09 -13.93
N ARG A 99 -26.50 -21.26 -14.57
CA ARG A 99 -25.46 -21.72 -15.50
C ARG A 99 -24.37 -22.55 -14.82
N ALA A 100 -23.95 -22.17 -13.61
CA ALA A 100 -22.97 -22.94 -12.83
C ALA A 100 -23.58 -24.25 -12.29
N HIS A 101 -24.81 -24.21 -11.80
CA HIS A 101 -25.54 -25.37 -11.27
C HIS A 101 -25.82 -26.44 -12.33
N ARG A 102 -25.96 -26.07 -13.63
CA ARG A 102 -25.99 -27.04 -14.74
C ARG A 102 -24.78 -27.97 -14.78
N SER A 103 -23.64 -27.52 -14.27
CA SER A 103 -22.41 -28.31 -14.15
C SER A 103 -22.13 -28.80 -12.73
N LEU A 104 -23.10 -28.67 -11.81
CA LEU A 104 -22.96 -28.95 -10.37
C LEU A 104 -21.80 -28.19 -9.72
N LEU A 105 -21.58 -26.94 -10.15
CA LEU A 105 -20.56 -26.05 -9.58
C LEU A 105 -21.22 -25.01 -8.67
N ALA A 106 -20.70 -24.85 -7.45
CA ALA A 106 -21.16 -23.82 -6.53
C ALA A 106 -20.47 -22.48 -6.79
N LEU A 107 -21.25 -21.41 -6.83
CA LEU A 107 -20.76 -20.03 -6.71
C LEU A 107 -20.83 -19.58 -5.26
N GLU A 108 -20.03 -18.58 -4.91
CA GLU A 108 -19.94 -18.05 -3.56
C GLU A 108 -20.84 -16.82 -3.41
N ILE A 109 -21.71 -16.83 -2.41
CA ILE A 109 -22.67 -15.77 -2.12
C ILE A 109 -22.26 -15.06 -0.84
N GLY A 110 -22.37 -13.73 -0.86
CA GLY A 110 -22.16 -12.89 0.32
C GLY A 110 -20.74 -12.91 0.88
N VAL A 111 -19.75 -13.29 0.07
CA VAL A 111 -18.33 -13.31 0.45
C VAL A 111 -17.47 -12.90 -0.75
N PRO A 112 -16.28 -12.31 -0.53
CA PRO A 112 -15.33 -12.07 -1.61
C PRO A 112 -14.94 -13.39 -2.29
N SER A 113 -15.08 -13.46 -3.62
CA SER A 113 -14.81 -14.66 -4.39
C SER A 113 -14.30 -14.37 -5.80
N ILE A 114 -13.06 -14.79 -6.05
CA ILE A 114 -12.46 -14.81 -7.39
C ILE A 114 -12.98 -16.02 -8.19
N LYS A 115 -13.46 -17.08 -7.51
CA LYS A 115 -14.07 -18.26 -8.17
C LYS A 115 -15.26 -17.85 -9.04
N ASN A 116 -16.04 -16.87 -8.57
CA ASN A 116 -17.20 -16.37 -9.30
C ASN A 116 -16.82 -15.73 -10.64
N PHE A 117 -15.60 -15.17 -10.74
CA PHE A 117 -15.14 -14.35 -11.86
C PHE A 117 -15.25 -15.03 -13.22
N ILE A 118 -15.19 -16.36 -13.27
CA ILE A 118 -15.35 -17.14 -14.51
C ILE A 118 -16.76 -16.98 -15.09
N PHE A 119 -17.78 -16.94 -14.23
CA PHE A 119 -19.20 -16.93 -14.62
C PHE A 119 -19.81 -15.54 -14.74
N LEU A 120 -19.14 -14.50 -14.23
CA LEU A 120 -19.63 -13.11 -14.26
C LEU A 120 -19.71 -12.54 -15.68
N SER A 121 -20.57 -11.54 -15.88
CA SER A 121 -20.64 -10.77 -17.13
C SER A 121 -19.34 -9.98 -17.43
N PRO A 122 -19.01 -9.71 -18.72
CA PRO A 122 -17.82 -8.93 -19.08
C PRO A 122 -17.77 -7.55 -18.45
N PHE A 123 -18.93 -6.89 -18.32
CA PHE A 123 -19.05 -5.60 -17.63
C PHE A 123 -18.55 -5.67 -16.18
N LYS A 124 -19.02 -6.67 -15.41
CA LYS A 124 -18.59 -6.84 -14.00
C LYS A 124 -17.08 -7.07 -13.92
N LYS A 125 -16.51 -7.88 -14.83
CA LYS A 125 -15.07 -8.17 -14.88
C LYS A 125 -14.24 -6.92 -15.18
N ALA A 126 -14.62 -6.16 -16.21
CA ALA A 126 -13.86 -4.98 -16.64
C ALA A 126 -13.80 -3.91 -15.53
N VAL A 127 -14.95 -3.62 -14.89
CA VAL A 127 -15.01 -2.62 -13.81
C VAL A 127 -14.24 -3.09 -12.57
N TRP A 128 -14.32 -4.38 -12.24
CA TRP A 128 -13.56 -4.97 -11.14
C TRP A 128 -12.05 -4.87 -11.37
N ILE A 129 -11.57 -5.19 -12.58
CA ILE A 129 -10.15 -5.06 -12.97
C ILE A 129 -9.72 -3.59 -12.91
N GLY A 130 -10.54 -2.65 -13.39
CA GLY A 130 -10.24 -1.22 -13.31
C GLY A 130 -10.10 -0.71 -11.87
N LEU A 131 -10.96 -1.16 -10.96
CA LEU A 131 -10.86 -0.83 -9.53
C LEU A 131 -9.60 -1.42 -8.89
N PHE A 132 -9.23 -2.64 -9.29
CA PHE A 132 -8.00 -3.28 -8.81
C PHE A 132 -6.75 -2.55 -9.31
N LEU A 133 -6.63 -2.35 -10.63
CA LEU A 133 -5.46 -1.70 -11.25
C LEU A 133 -5.28 -0.26 -10.79
N SER A 134 -6.36 0.51 -10.60
CA SER A 134 -6.27 1.87 -10.03
C SER A 134 -5.86 1.91 -8.55
N SER A 135 -5.88 0.79 -7.82
CA SER A 135 -5.41 0.74 -6.43
C SER A 135 -3.90 0.57 -6.31
N VAL A 136 -3.28 -0.11 -7.28
CA VAL A 136 -1.86 -0.50 -7.21
C VAL A 136 -0.94 0.73 -7.20
N PRO A 137 -1.07 1.73 -8.10
CA PRO A 137 -0.22 2.92 -8.08
C PRO A 137 -0.35 3.74 -6.80
N ILE A 138 -1.55 3.80 -6.20
CA ILE A 138 -1.77 4.54 -4.95
C ILE A 138 -0.90 3.96 -3.83
N HIS A 139 -0.85 2.64 -3.67
CA HIS A 139 -0.01 2.02 -2.65
C HIS A 139 1.49 2.04 -2.98
N LEU A 140 1.87 2.10 -4.26
CA LEU A 140 3.27 2.12 -4.68
C LEU A 140 3.89 3.52 -4.68
N LEU A 141 3.10 4.58 -4.86
CA LEU A 141 3.64 5.91 -5.13
C LEU A 141 3.20 6.97 -4.12
N PHE A 142 2.06 6.81 -3.44
CA PHE A 142 1.48 7.91 -2.65
C PHE A 142 2.31 8.24 -1.41
N ASN A 143 2.91 7.24 -0.75
CA ASN A 143 3.82 7.51 0.37
C ASN A 143 5.05 8.31 -0.06
N SER A 144 5.55 8.10 -1.28
CA SER A 144 6.70 8.85 -1.81
C SER A 144 6.31 10.20 -2.41
N ALA A 145 5.02 10.53 -2.50
CA ALA A 145 4.58 11.85 -2.92
C ALA A 145 4.92 12.94 -1.88
N VAL A 146 5.20 12.55 -0.64
CA VAL A 146 5.77 13.41 0.40
C VAL A 146 7.14 12.85 0.77
N TYR A 147 8.13 13.73 0.87
CA TYR A 147 9.50 13.34 1.23
C TYR A 147 10.09 14.38 2.19
N GLU A 148 11.03 13.94 3.02
CA GLU A 148 11.79 14.77 3.94
C GLU A 148 13.22 14.92 3.41
N THR A 149 13.80 16.11 3.58
CA THR A 149 15.20 16.39 3.27
C THR A 149 15.97 16.70 4.55
N ASN A 150 17.15 16.09 4.67
CA ASN A 150 18.16 16.41 5.66
C ASN A 150 19.27 17.24 5.01
N PHE A 151 20.16 17.80 5.83
CA PHE A 151 21.32 18.54 5.35
C PHE A 151 22.63 18.00 5.95
N ASP A 152 23.55 17.62 5.07
CA ASP A 152 24.89 17.18 5.38
C ASP A 152 25.88 18.03 4.56
N GLY A 153 26.49 19.04 5.18
CA GLY A 153 27.37 19.98 4.49
C GLY A 153 28.73 19.39 4.12
N SER A 154 29.16 19.60 2.88
CA SER A 154 30.48 19.19 2.37
C SER A 154 31.54 20.29 2.43
N ASN A 155 31.15 21.53 2.11
CA ASN A 155 32.08 22.64 1.90
C ASN A 155 32.45 23.37 3.20
N TRP A 156 33.72 23.69 3.37
CA TRP A 156 34.25 24.46 4.50
C TRP A 156 35.58 25.14 4.14
N ASN A 157 35.96 26.17 4.89
CA ASN A 157 37.24 26.87 4.74
C ASN A 157 38.22 26.53 5.86
N LEU A 158 39.46 26.24 5.48
CA LEU A 158 40.58 26.08 6.40
C LEU A 158 41.45 27.34 6.38
N THR A 159 41.76 27.87 7.56
CA THR A 159 42.79 28.90 7.75
C THR A 159 43.76 28.43 8.82
N ILE A 160 45.07 28.46 8.52
CA ILE A 160 46.14 28.22 9.49
C ILE A 160 46.83 29.55 9.72
N ALA A 161 46.87 30.01 10.97
CA ALA A 161 47.37 31.35 11.28
C ALA A 161 47.90 31.45 12.73
N THR A 162 48.58 32.55 13.04
CA THR A 162 48.98 32.89 14.41
C THR A 162 47.85 33.60 15.17
N GLU A 163 48.01 33.75 16.48
CA GLU A 163 47.11 34.54 17.32
C GLU A 163 46.88 35.95 16.75
N ALA A 164 47.96 36.59 16.27
CA ALA A 164 47.93 37.95 15.77
C ALA A 164 47.09 38.16 14.49
N PHE A 165 46.78 37.08 13.76
CA PHE A 165 45.84 37.12 12.63
C PHE A 165 44.41 37.31 13.12
N VAL A 166 44.04 36.59 14.19
CA VAL A 166 42.69 36.58 14.75
C VAL A 166 42.42 37.86 15.55
N THR A 167 43.41 38.34 16.30
CA THR A 167 43.30 39.58 17.09
C THR A 167 43.46 40.85 16.25
N GLY A 168 43.82 40.72 14.97
CA GLY A 168 44.08 41.85 14.06
C GLY A 168 45.33 42.66 14.41
N GLU A 169 46.23 42.12 15.25
CA GLU A 169 47.45 42.80 15.70
C GLU A 169 48.57 42.77 14.65
N ALA A 170 48.46 41.93 13.62
CA ALA A 170 49.46 41.80 12.56
C ALA A 170 48.85 41.74 11.16
N GLN A 171 49.65 42.17 10.17
CA GLN A 171 49.28 42.10 8.75
C GLN A 171 49.30 40.66 8.24
N TYR A 172 48.45 40.39 7.26
CA TYR A 172 48.42 39.12 6.55
C TYR A 172 48.42 39.34 5.03
N PHE A 173 48.96 38.35 4.31
CA PHE A 173 48.98 38.33 2.84
C PHE A 173 48.61 36.93 2.34
N GLY A 174 47.65 36.83 1.41
CA GLY A 174 47.25 35.57 0.79
C GLY A 174 48.28 35.06 -0.23
N PRO A 175 48.46 33.73 -0.39
CA PRO A 175 47.74 32.63 0.28
C PRO A 175 48.26 32.30 1.70
N GLY A 176 49.34 32.95 2.13
CA GLY A 176 49.97 32.81 3.44
C GLY A 176 51.49 32.67 3.35
N ALA A 177 52.16 32.58 4.50
CA ALA A 177 53.61 32.45 4.63
C ALA A 177 54.17 31.15 4.03
N SER A 178 53.36 30.10 3.89
CA SER A 178 53.74 28.87 3.18
C SER A 178 53.94 29.08 1.67
N LEU A 179 53.42 30.18 1.12
CA LEU A 179 53.37 30.50 -0.31
C LEU A 179 52.60 29.45 -1.16
N ALA A 180 51.96 28.47 -0.52
CA ALA A 180 51.15 27.44 -1.18
C ALA A 180 49.70 27.92 -1.33
N ASN A 181 49.13 27.78 -2.52
CA ASN A 181 47.70 27.97 -2.76
C ASN A 181 46.90 26.71 -2.43
N SER A 182 45.61 26.87 -2.13
CA SER A 182 44.63 25.78 -2.09
C SER A 182 44.79 24.84 -3.29
N GLY A 183 44.83 23.53 -3.03
CA GLY A 183 45.12 22.45 -3.97
C GLY A 183 46.60 22.13 -4.18
N SER A 184 47.51 22.89 -3.58
CA SER A 184 48.95 22.71 -3.69
C SER A 184 49.64 22.63 -2.33
N ALA A 185 50.74 21.90 -2.27
CA ALA A 185 51.67 21.91 -1.14
C ALA A 185 52.95 22.72 -1.43
N LEU A 186 53.02 23.36 -2.61
CA LEU A 186 54.22 24.01 -3.14
C LEU A 186 53.96 25.47 -3.54
N PRO A 187 55.02 26.32 -3.48
CA PRO A 187 54.98 27.70 -3.93
C PRO A 187 55.09 27.79 -5.46
N SER A 188 54.13 27.22 -6.18
CA SER A 188 54.13 27.11 -7.64
C SER A 188 52.99 27.92 -8.27
N PHE A 189 53.30 28.64 -9.34
CA PHE A 189 52.31 29.27 -10.21
C PHE A 189 51.77 28.31 -11.29
N ALA A 190 52.41 27.15 -11.46
CA ALA A 190 51.93 26.10 -12.34
C ALA A 190 50.87 25.25 -11.63
N GLU A 191 49.82 24.88 -12.37
CA GLU A 191 48.74 24.03 -11.88
C GLU A 191 49.28 22.65 -11.48
N GLN A 192 49.35 22.39 -10.17
CA GLN A 192 49.79 21.14 -9.58
C GLN A 192 48.79 20.71 -8.51
N TYR A 193 48.28 19.49 -8.63
CA TYR A 193 47.27 18.95 -7.73
C TYR A 193 47.93 18.07 -6.67
N PHE A 194 47.90 18.54 -5.42
CA PHE A 194 48.29 17.77 -4.25
C PHE A 194 47.04 17.40 -3.45
N SER A 195 46.78 16.10 -3.32
CA SER A 195 45.66 15.62 -2.51
C SER A 195 45.84 16.08 -1.06
N GLY A 196 44.76 16.54 -0.43
CA GLY A 196 44.79 16.96 0.98
C GLY A 196 45.10 18.44 1.23
N TYR A 197 45.25 19.29 0.22
CA TYR A 197 45.52 20.73 0.38
C TYR A 197 44.36 21.63 -0.08
N GLY A 198 43.14 21.08 -0.18
CA GLY A 198 41.96 21.80 -0.64
C GLY A 198 41.71 21.70 -2.14
N ASN A 199 40.67 22.37 -2.62
CA ASN A 199 40.40 22.51 -4.05
C ASN A 199 41.38 23.49 -4.68
N TYR A 200 41.84 23.21 -5.90
CA TYR A 200 42.75 24.10 -6.59
C TYR A 200 42.13 25.49 -6.81
N ILE A 201 42.82 26.52 -6.32
CA ILE A 201 42.49 27.92 -6.56
C ILE A 201 43.72 28.61 -7.14
N PRO A 202 43.64 29.24 -8.32
CA PRO A 202 44.77 29.96 -8.89
C PRO A 202 45.32 31.03 -7.95
N LEU A 203 46.63 31.20 -7.93
CA LEU A 203 47.29 32.11 -7.01
C LEU A 203 46.87 33.58 -7.21
N SER A 204 46.53 33.97 -8.44
CA SER A 204 45.99 35.30 -8.78
C SER A 204 44.74 35.66 -7.98
N ASP A 205 43.91 34.67 -7.64
CA ASP A 205 42.61 34.89 -6.99
C ASP A 205 42.76 35.27 -5.50
N TYR A 206 43.95 35.09 -4.92
CA TYR A 206 44.28 35.59 -3.57
C TYR A 206 44.57 37.10 -3.56
N TRP A 207 44.85 37.69 -4.72
CA TRP A 207 45.18 39.11 -4.86
C TRP A 207 44.14 39.89 -5.66
N ASP A 208 43.23 39.18 -6.35
CA ASP A 208 42.14 39.78 -7.12
C ASP A 208 40.79 39.66 -6.40
N ASP A 209 40.34 40.80 -5.86
CA ASP A 209 39.03 40.95 -5.22
C ASP A 209 37.85 40.82 -6.20
N SER A 210 38.08 40.87 -7.51
CA SER A 210 37.05 40.72 -8.54
C SER A 210 36.86 39.28 -9.03
N SER A 211 37.72 38.36 -8.59
CA SER A 211 37.68 36.95 -8.97
C SER A 211 36.36 36.25 -8.54
N PRO A 212 35.80 35.32 -9.34
CA PRO A 212 34.56 34.60 -9.01
C PRO A 212 34.67 33.73 -7.74
N GLY A 213 35.89 33.24 -7.40
CA GLY A 213 36.15 32.37 -6.26
C GLY A 213 36.46 33.10 -4.95
N ALA A 214 36.92 34.36 -5.03
CA ALA A 214 37.14 35.32 -3.94
C ALA A 214 37.58 34.75 -2.58
N ILE A 215 38.58 33.89 -2.62
CA ILE A 215 39.25 33.40 -1.42
C ILE A 215 39.79 34.55 -0.56
N ASN A 216 40.23 35.66 -1.17
CA ASN A 216 40.65 36.84 -0.43
C ASN A 216 39.52 37.46 0.44
N ARG A 217 38.28 37.48 -0.07
CA ARG A 217 37.11 37.92 0.72
C ARG A 217 36.84 36.96 1.87
N SER A 218 36.99 35.66 1.64
CA SER A 218 36.86 34.65 2.69
C SER A 218 37.91 34.85 3.78
N ILE A 219 39.19 35.00 3.41
CA ILE A 219 40.30 35.26 4.35
C ILE A 219 40.04 36.53 5.15
N THR A 220 39.59 37.60 4.48
CA THR A 220 39.30 38.88 5.12
C THR A 220 38.13 38.79 6.11
N SER A 221 37.06 38.07 5.76
CA SER A 221 35.95 37.81 6.68
C SER A 221 36.39 36.93 7.85
N THR A 222 37.21 35.90 7.61
CA THR A 222 37.77 35.07 8.67
C THR A 222 38.63 35.91 9.62
N ALA A 223 39.49 36.78 9.11
CA ALA A 223 40.32 37.66 9.93
C ALA A 223 39.49 38.61 10.81
N SER A 224 38.32 39.07 10.33
CA SER A 224 37.46 39.95 11.13
C SER A 224 36.59 39.23 12.14
N ASP A 225 36.15 38.01 11.82
CA ASP A 225 35.07 37.34 12.55
C ASP A 225 35.57 36.23 13.48
N ALA A 226 36.75 35.66 13.20
CA ALA A 226 37.24 34.45 13.88
C ALA A 226 37.40 34.60 15.39
N GLU A 227 37.69 35.80 15.91
CA GLU A 227 37.78 36.04 17.36
C GLU A 227 36.47 35.72 18.09
N SER A 228 35.34 35.89 17.40
CA SER A 228 34.00 35.60 17.95
C SER A 228 33.57 34.13 17.82
N TRP A 229 34.36 33.31 17.14
CA TRP A 229 34.04 31.90 16.88
C TRP A 229 34.24 31.03 18.13
N THR A 230 33.75 29.79 18.06
CA THR A 230 33.80 28.88 19.21
C THR A 230 35.21 28.34 19.38
N ASN A 231 35.79 28.52 20.57
CA ASN A 231 37.07 27.93 20.93
C ASN A 231 36.90 26.42 21.17
N LEU A 232 37.58 25.61 20.37
CA LEU A 232 37.63 24.16 20.48
C LEU A 232 38.94 23.69 21.08
N THR A 233 38.88 22.66 21.91
CA THR A 233 40.08 21.94 22.34
C THR A 233 40.76 21.26 21.15
N ILE A 234 42.06 20.95 21.28
CA ILE A 234 42.84 20.26 20.24
C ILE A 234 42.15 18.95 19.83
N GLU A 235 41.65 18.18 20.79
CA GLU A 235 40.96 16.91 20.53
C GLU A 235 39.65 17.10 19.76
N GLU A 236 38.82 18.07 20.16
CA GLU A 236 37.57 18.39 19.46
C GLU A 236 37.84 18.88 18.03
N CYS A 237 38.77 19.82 17.87
CA CYS A 237 39.13 20.36 16.56
C CYS A 237 39.68 19.29 15.62
N TYR A 238 40.58 18.44 16.13
CA TYR A 238 41.09 17.30 15.37
C TYR A 238 39.93 16.39 14.96
N SER A 239 39.05 16.03 15.89
CA SER A 239 37.92 15.14 15.56
C SER A 239 36.94 15.72 14.52
N GLU A 240 36.69 17.03 14.55
CA GLU A 240 35.72 17.68 13.66
C GLU A 240 36.28 17.91 12.24
N TYR A 241 37.57 18.24 12.12
CA TYR A 241 38.15 18.69 10.83
C TYR A 241 39.13 17.71 10.19
N ARG A 242 39.69 16.77 10.96
CA ARG A 242 40.65 15.78 10.46
C ARG A 242 40.01 14.48 9.97
N PHE A 243 38.75 14.23 10.33
CA PHE A 243 37.99 13.07 9.88
C PHE A 243 36.96 13.45 8.81
N CYS A 244 36.62 12.47 7.99
CA CYS A 244 35.63 12.61 6.92
C CYS A 244 34.20 12.62 7.48
N GLN A 245 33.78 13.77 8.02
CA GLN A 245 32.45 13.95 8.59
C GLN A 245 31.71 15.13 7.93
N PRO A 246 30.36 15.08 7.89
CA PRO A 246 29.56 16.18 7.36
C PRO A 246 29.63 17.38 8.31
N LYS A 247 29.71 18.58 7.75
CA LYS A 247 29.76 19.85 8.49
C LYS A 247 28.37 20.23 8.98
N LYS A 248 28.01 19.68 10.15
CA LYS A 248 26.71 19.91 10.82
C LYS A 248 26.81 20.88 11.99
N ARG A 249 27.89 20.80 12.78
CA ARG A 249 28.05 21.57 14.00
C ARG A 249 28.89 22.82 13.78
N TYR A 250 30.00 22.67 13.07
CA TYR A 250 30.88 23.77 12.70
C TYR A 250 31.12 23.76 11.20
N ARG A 251 31.28 24.95 10.61
CA ARG A 251 31.53 25.12 9.18
C ARG A 251 33.00 25.41 8.95
N ASP A 252 33.44 26.66 9.12
CA ASP A 252 34.81 27.09 8.85
C ASP A 252 35.70 27.01 10.10
N VAL A 253 37.02 26.93 9.93
CA VAL A 253 37.97 26.81 11.04
C VAL A 253 39.24 27.62 10.84
N VAL A 254 39.68 28.26 11.93
CA VAL A 254 41.03 28.78 12.09
C VAL A 254 41.80 27.89 13.05
N VAL A 255 42.85 27.25 12.54
CA VAL A 255 43.83 26.51 13.34
C VAL A 255 44.89 27.50 13.79
N VAL A 256 44.89 27.83 15.09
CA VAL A 256 45.83 28.80 15.66
C VAL A 256 47.10 28.07 16.09
N VAL A 257 48.23 28.47 15.54
CA VAL A 257 49.53 27.83 15.81
C VAL A 257 50.40 28.71 16.72
N ALA A 258 51.16 28.07 17.59
CA ALA A 258 52.12 28.73 18.48
C ALA A 258 53.32 29.24 17.68
N SER A 259 53.60 30.54 17.77
CA SER A 259 54.73 31.22 17.11
C SER A 259 55.42 32.19 18.08
N GLU A 260 56.75 32.35 17.97
CA GLU A 260 57.57 33.23 18.83
C GLU A 260 57.52 34.71 18.40
N ASP A 261 57.08 34.99 17.16
CA ASP A 261 56.84 36.32 16.58
C ASP A 261 55.39 36.35 16.03
N PRO A 262 54.77 37.52 15.76
CA PRO A 262 53.35 37.64 15.38
C PRO A 262 53.01 37.08 13.97
N GLY A 263 53.87 36.21 13.43
CA GLY A 263 53.78 35.57 12.14
C GLY A 263 55.16 35.16 11.64
N TRP A 264 55.29 35.01 10.32
CA TRP A 264 56.54 34.61 9.68
C TRP A 264 57.00 35.62 8.64
N LYS A 265 58.31 35.80 8.50
CA LYS A 265 58.89 36.57 7.39
C LYS A 265 59.33 35.61 6.30
N ARG A 266 58.99 35.94 5.05
CA ARG A 266 59.35 35.09 3.91
C ARG A 266 60.87 34.92 3.77
N ALA A 267 61.67 35.96 4.04
CA ALA A 267 63.13 35.91 3.95
C ALA A 267 63.78 34.93 4.94
N ASP A 268 63.14 34.65 6.08
CA ASP A 268 63.65 33.70 7.09
C ASP A 268 63.31 32.25 6.73
N MET A 269 62.20 32.07 5.98
CA MET A 269 61.68 30.77 5.58
C MET A 269 62.22 30.29 4.24
N PHE A 270 62.58 31.19 3.33
CA PHE A 270 63.03 30.84 1.99
C PHE A 270 64.34 31.59 1.66
N ALA A 271 65.41 30.83 1.51
CA ALA A 271 66.75 31.32 1.18
C ALA A 271 67.01 31.22 -0.33
N PHE A 272 66.67 32.29 -1.06
CA PHE A 272 66.78 32.30 -2.53
C PHE A 272 68.20 32.58 -3.03
N ASN A 273 68.61 31.88 -4.09
CA ASN A 273 69.88 32.12 -4.80
C ASN A 273 69.63 32.97 -6.06
N GLU A 274 70.16 34.20 -6.09
CA GLU A 274 69.89 35.23 -7.11
C GLU A 274 70.40 34.88 -8.53
N THR A 275 71.11 33.77 -8.71
CA THR A 275 71.78 33.44 -9.98
C THR A 275 70.89 32.80 -11.05
N ASN A 276 69.64 32.44 -10.74
CA ASN A 276 68.73 31.78 -11.70
C ASN A 276 67.76 32.77 -12.37
N THR A 277 68.07 33.16 -13.61
CA THR A 277 67.27 34.11 -14.41
C THR A 277 65.89 33.59 -14.82
N GLU A 278 65.63 32.28 -14.76
CA GLU A 278 64.30 31.71 -15.10
C GLU A 278 63.26 31.92 -13.99
N LEU A 279 63.68 32.21 -12.76
CA LEU A 279 62.79 32.39 -11.61
C LEU A 279 62.58 33.87 -11.22
N THR A 280 63.28 34.81 -11.87
CA THR A 280 63.25 36.25 -11.52
C THR A 280 61.85 36.88 -11.63
N ASP A 281 61.10 36.57 -12.69
CA ASP A 281 59.74 37.13 -12.88
C ASP A 281 58.73 36.62 -11.85
N MET A 282 58.88 35.35 -11.47
CA MET A 282 58.10 34.72 -10.41
C MET A 282 58.37 35.37 -9.05
N TRP A 283 59.64 35.71 -8.76
CA TRP A 283 60.02 36.40 -7.52
C TRP A 283 59.58 37.85 -7.48
N ASN A 284 59.66 38.58 -8.59
CA ASN A 284 59.09 39.92 -8.68
C ASN A 284 57.59 39.93 -8.35
N THR A 285 56.88 38.86 -8.74
CA THR A 285 55.47 38.70 -8.43
C THR A 285 55.24 38.43 -6.94
N TRP A 286 56.06 37.57 -6.31
CA TRP A 286 55.99 37.37 -4.86
C TRP A 286 56.40 38.61 -4.07
N ASP A 287 57.45 39.33 -4.45
CA ASP A 287 57.90 40.55 -3.79
C ASP A 287 56.83 41.65 -3.82
N ALA A 288 56.08 41.74 -4.92
CA ALA A 288 54.98 42.70 -5.08
C ALA A 288 53.78 42.40 -4.17
N ASN A 289 53.50 41.13 -3.89
CA ASN A 289 52.28 40.71 -3.18
C ASN A 289 52.54 40.24 -1.72
N ILE A 290 53.72 39.70 -1.43
CA ILE A 290 54.18 39.21 -0.12
C ILE A 290 55.63 39.69 0.11
N PRO A 291 55.82 40.89 0.72
CA PRO A 291 57.14 41.46 0.88
C PRO A 291 58.07 40.58 1.75
N PRO A 292 59.38 40.54 1.47
CA PRO A 292 60.27 39.53 2.04
C PRO A 292 60.50 39.69 3.56
N ASN A 293 60.54 40.94 4.02
CA ASN A 293 60.89 41.30 5.41
C ASN A 293 59.69 41.70 6.26
N THR A 294 58.48 41.67 5.70
CA THR A 294 57.24 41.93 6.45
C THR A 294 56.72 40.63 7.04
N THR A 295 56.29 40.69 8.30
CA THR A 295 55.66 39.56 8.98
C THR A 295 54.28 39.30 8.40
N ASN A 296 53.99 38.03 8.08
CA ASN A 296 52.69 37.55 7.64
C ASN A 296 52.11 36.65 8.74
N SER A 297 50.99 37.05 9.33
CA SER A 297 50.33 36.29 10.40
C SER A 297 49.52 35.08 9.89
N LEU A 298 49.24 35.02 8.59
CA LEU A 298 48.59 33.90 7.90
C LEU A 298 49.64 32.89 7.38
N TRP A 299 49.47 31.61 7.66
CA TRP A 299 50.31 30.54 7.12
C TRP A 299 49.77 29.97 5.81
N PHE A 300 48.49 29.61 5.79
CA PHE A 300 47.83 28.93 4.67
C PHE A 300 46.31 29.10 4.75
N SER A 301 45.66 29.25 3.61
CA SER A 301 44.20 29.26 3.49
C SER A 301 43.75 28.40 2.32
N ALA A 302 42.72 27.58 2.53
CA ALA A 302 42.19 26.68 1.50
C ALA A 302 40.68 26.52 1.58
N GLN A 303 40.06 26.25 0.41
CA GLN A 303 38.67 25.80 0.32
C GLN A 303 38.65 24.28 0.29
N CYS A 304 37.93 23.70 1.23
CA CYS A 304 37.94 22.27 1.51
C CYS A 304 36.57 21.64 1.22
N ILE A 305 36.57 20.41 0.71
CA ILE A 305 35.37 19.60 0.49
C ILE A 305 35.51 18.26 1.18
N ASN A 306 34.51 17.92 1.98
CA ASN A 306 34.29 16.57 2.47
C ASN A 306 33.19 15.92 1.65
N SER A 307 33.51 14.85 0.92
CA SER A 307 32.54 14.06 0.14
C SER A 307 32.80 12.57 0.35
N ARG A 308 31.75 11.76 0.37
CA ARG A 308 31.81 10.29 0.45
C ARG A 308 30.99 9.65 -0.65
N TYR A 309 31.53 8.58 -1.23
CA TYR A 309 30.78 7.71 -2.14
C TYR A 309 29.84 6.81 -1.34
N ALA A 310 28.54 6.96 -1.58
CA ALA A 310 27.53 6.16 -0.90
C ALA A 310 27.61 4.66 -1.24
N ASP A 311 28.18 4.30 -2.40
CA ASP A 311 28.27 2.92 -2.90
C ASP A 311 29.48 2.15 -2.31
N SER A 312 30.33 2.81 -1.52
CA SER A 312 31.55 2.21 -0.93
C SER A 312 31.27 1.59 0.44
N VAL A 313 30.71 0.36 0.44
CA VAL A 313 30.28 -0.40 1.64
C VAL A 313 31.35 -0.54 2.75
N ASN A 314 32.62 -0.26 2.48
CA ASN A 314 33.75 -0.45 3.42
C ASN A 314 34.69 0.75 3.56
N SER A 315 34.34 1.94 3.08
CA SER A 315 35.25 3.09 3.17
C SER A 315 34.65 4.17 4.08
N ASP A 316 35.22 4.29 5.28
CA ASP A 316 35.15 5.51 6.07
C ASP A 316 35.94 6.67 5.44
N GLN A 317 36.33 6.52 4.17
CA GLN A 317 37.23 7.39 3.46
C GLN A 317 36.44 8.45 2.70
N CYS A 318 36.95 9.67 2.73
CA CYS A 318 36.49 10.70 1.81
C CYS A 318 36.92 10.35 0.38
N ASP A 319 36.20 10.89 -0.59
CA ASP A 319 36.63 10.85 -1.98
C ASP A 319 38.00 11.53 -2.11
N ALA A 320 39.03 10.74 -2.41
CA ALA A 320 40.40 11.23 -2.55
C ALA A 320 40.58 12.19 -3.74
N ASN A 321 39.59 12.25 -4.65
CA ASN A 321 39.60 13.11 -5.83
C ASN A 321 38.94 14.48 -5.60
N VAL A 322 38.29 14.71 -4.44
CA VAL A 322 37.84 16.06 -4.07
C VAL A 322 38.94 16.80 -3.31
N GLY A 323 38.90 18.14 -3.34
CA GLY A 323 39.84 18.97 -2.60
C GLY A 323 39.59 18.97 -1.10
N GLN A 324 39.87 17.85 -0.43
CA GLN A 324 39.92 17.74 1.02
C GLN A 324 41.17 18.43 1.58
N CYS A 325 41.17 18.78 2.87
CA CYS A 325 42.27 19.49 3.55
C CYS A 325 43.05 18.63 4.56
N ALA A 326 42.95 17.31 4.40
CA ALA A 326 43.66 16.28 5.14
C ALA A 326 45.17 16.55 5.35
N GLY A 327 45.88 16.78 4.24
CA GLY A 327 47.33 16.95 4.19
C GLY A 327 47.78 18.25 4.82
N ALA A 328 47.04 19.34 4.58
CA ALA A 328 47.26 20.63 5.24
C ALA A 328 47.08 20.56 6.77
N LEU A 329 46.33 19.56 7.27
CA LEU A 329 46.15 19.27 8.70
C LEU A 329 47.10 18.16 9.22
N GLY A 330 48.10 17.77 8.42
CA GLY A 330 49.16 16.85 8.84
C GLY A 330 48.91 15.37 8.53
N ASP A 331 48.03 15.03 7.58
CA ASP A 331 47.93 13.66 7.05
C ASP A 331 48.99 13.39 5.97
N PRO A 332 50.00 12.53 6.22
CA PRO A 332 50.96 12.15 5.18
C PRO A 332 50.34 11.23 4.09
N ASP A 333 49.24 10.53 4.38
CA ASP A 333 48.57 9.57 3.49
C ASP A 333 47.20 10.12 3.04
N ALA A 334 47.17 11.39 2.59
CA ALA A 334 45.95 12.07 2.16
C ALA A 334 45.14 11.31 1.09
N THR A 335 45.73 10.36 0.36
CA THR A 335 45.02 9.51 -0.62
C THR A 335 44.13 8.43 0.01
N ALA A 336 44.27 8.15 1.31
CA ALA A 336 43.49 7.16 2.05
C ALA A 336 43.10 7.71 3.44
N TRP A 337 42.29 8.78 3.45
CA TRP A 337 41.81 9.46 4.66
C TRP A 337 41.06 8.46 5.56
N THR A 338 41.78 7.81 6.47
CA THR A 338 41.29 6.70 7.28
C THR A 338 41.11 7.13 8.73
N ASN A 339 40.03 6.68 9.36
CA ASN A 339 39.70 6.93 10.77
C ASN A 339 40.66 6.22 11.77
N THR A 340 41.83 5.75 11.33
CA THR A 340 42.72 4.86 12.11
C THR A 340 43.87 5.57 12.81
N SER A 341 43.98 6.89 12.71
CA SER A 341 44.96 7.66 13.49
C SER A 341 44.48 7.85 14.93
N SER A 342 45.33 7.52 15.91
CA SER A 342 45.06 7.83 17.32
C SER A 342 44.90 9.34 17.47
N LEU A 343 43.84 9.77 18.17
CA LEU A 343 43.65 11.17 18.54
C LEU A 343 44.96 11.71 19.12
N PRO A 344 45.45 12.89 18.67
CA PRO A 344 46.54 13.54 19.37
C PRO A 344 46.09 13.74 20.82
N GLY A 345 46.99 13.50 21.78
CA GLY A 345 46.71 13.80 23.18
C GLY A 345 46.61 15.32 23.40
N SER A 346 47.38 15.87 24.32
CA SER A 346 47.39 17.32 24.58
C SER A 346 48.20 18.15 23.56
N SER A 347 48.70 17.56 22.48
CA SER A 347 49.59 18.23 21.52
C SER A 347 49.35 17.73 20.10
N TRP A 348 49.19 18.66 19.17
CA TRP A 348 49.04 18.40 17.74
C TRP A 348 50.06 19.22 16.95
N ALA A 349 50.96 18.54 16.27
CA ALA A 349 51.92 19.16 15.36
C ALA A 349 51.53 18.84 13.91
N ILE A 350 51.48 19.85 13.06
CA ILE A 350 51.16 19.75 11.64
C ILE A 350 52.49 19.79 10.86
N PRO A 351 52.94 18.66 10.29
CA PRO A 351 54.08 18.64 9.38
C PRO A 351 53.64 19.08 7.98
N PHE A 352 53.39 20.39 7.81
CA PHE A 352 52.73 20.96 6.62
C PHE A 352 53.46 20.65 5.31
N ASN A 353 54.77 20.46 5.39
CA ASN A 353 55.66 20.38 4.24
C ASN A 353 56.28 18.96 4.10
N ASP A 354 55.85 17.96 4.90
CA ASP A 354 56.41 16.59 4.80
C ASP A 354 55.98 15.85 3.52
N ALA A 355 54.81 16.20 2.95
CA ALA A 355 54.32 15.59 1.71
C ALA A 355 55.24 15.87 0.50
N TRP A 356 55.79 17.09 0.39
CA TRP A 356 56.70 17.44 -0.70
C TRP A 356 58.06 16.74 -0.55
N MET A 357 58.57 16.61 0.68
CA MET A 357 59.84 15.93 0.97
C MET A 357 59.79 14.44 0.63
N ARG A 358 58.61 13.82 0.75
CA ARG A 358 58.42 12.41 0.36
C ARG A 358 58.33 12.23 -1.15
N LEU A 359 57.74 13.17 -1.89
CA LEU A 359 57.60 13.07 -3.34
C LEU A 359 58.94 13.22 -4.07
N SER A 360 59.86 14.06 -3.57
CA SER A 360 61.25 14.11 -4.06
C SER A 360 62.00 12.78 -3.82
N THR A 361 61.58 12.01 -2.81
CA THR A 361 62.12 10.68 -2.51
C THR A 361 61.50 9.58 -3.39
N ILE A 362 60.23 9.71 -3.81
CA ILE A 362 59.48 8.70 -4.58
C ILE A 362 59.74 8.78 -6.10
N TYR A 363 59.83 9.99 -6.67
CA TYR A 363 60.02 10.19 -8.12
C TYR A 363 61.49 10.21 -8.56
N GLY A 364 62.42 10.06 -7.61
CA GLY A 364 63.86 10.02 -7.86
C GLY A 364 64.49 11.40 -8.11
N PRO A 365 65.83 11.49 -8.11
CA PRO A 365 66.59 12.73 -8.22
C PRO A 365 66.48 13.43 -9.60
N ASP A 366 65.78 12.83 -10.57
CA ASP A 366 65.68 13.35 -11.95
C ASP A 366 64.51 14.34 -12.14
N VAL A 367 63.63 14.51 -11.14
CA VAL A 367 62.61 15.57 -11.16
C VAL A 367 63.19 16.82 -10.46
N ASN A 368 63.73 17.74 -11.27
CA ASN A 368 64.21 19.04 -10.81
C ASN A 368 63.01 19.93 -10.43
N PHE A 369 62.54 19.82 -9.19
CA PHE A 369 61.75 20.89 -8.59
C PHE A 369 62.68 22.07 -8.31
N PRO A 370 62.26 23.33 -8.55
CA PRO A 370 63.09 24.48 -8.21
C PRO A 370 63.44 24.43 -6.71
N GLU A 371 64.73 24.47 -6.38
CA GLU A 371 65.18 24.51 -4.99
C GLU A 371 64.81 25.89 -4.41
N TYR A 372 63.66 25.97 -3.76
CA TYR A 372 63.14 27.21 -3.18
C TYR A 372 63.89 27.66 -1.90
N GLY A 373 64.93 26.94 -1.50
CA GLY A 373 65.73 27.25 -0.31
C GLY A 373 64.92 27.25 0.98
N TYR A 374 63.88 26.41 1.06
CA TYR A 374 62.99 26.37 2.22
C TYR A 374 63.75 25.91 3.48
N ASN A 375 63.55 26.65 4.58
CA ASN A 375 64.13 26.34 5.87
C ASN A 375 63.26 25.31 6.61
N GLU A 376 63.76 24.08 6.72
CA GLU A 376 63.05 22.95 7.34
C GLU A 376 62.67 23.18 8.82
N SER A 377 63.30 24.14 9.52
CA SER A 377 62.92 24.46 10.91
C SER A 377 61.47 24.95 11.05
N PHE A 378 60.85 25.45 9.98
CA PHE A 378 59.45 25.88 9.95
C PHE A 378 58.47 24.79 9.51
N ASN A 379 58.93 23.55 9.29
CA ASN A 379 58.09 22.47 8.76
C ASN A 379 56.98 22.00 9.73
N ASN A 380 57.23 22.08 11.03
CA ASN A 380 56.29 21.61 12.05
C ASN A 380 55.60 22.78 12.73
N LEU A 381 54.28 22.88 12.54
CA LEU A 381 53.45 23.88 13.19
C LEU A 381 52.79 23.27 14.43
N ASN A 382 53.06 23.82 15.61
CA ASN A 382 52.43 23.37 16.84
C ASN A 382 51.08 24.07 17.04
N VAL A 383 49.99 23.31 17.01
CA VAL A 383 48.63 23.84 17.21
C VAL A 383 48.43 24.18 18.68
N ALA A 384 48.00 25.41 18.95
CA ALA A 384 47.64 25.87 20.28
C ALA A 384 46.17 25.56 20.60
N TYR A 385 45.27 25.97 19.71
CA TYR A 385 43.82 25.74 19.79
C TYR A 385 43.18 26.02 18.42
N CYS A 386 41.86 25.78 18.30
CA CYS A 386 41.13 26.13 17.09
C CYS A 386 39.93 27.03 17.40
N LEU A 387 39.61 27.89 16.45
CA LEU A 387 38.39 28.68 16.43
C LEU A 387 37.52 28.17 15.30
N ALA A 388 36.32 27.70 15.62
CA ALA A 388 35.41 27.11 14.64
C ALA A 388 34.14 27.94 14.54
N GLU A 389 33.80 28.32 13.31
CA GLU A 389 32.57 29.03 13.01
C GLU A 389 31.39 28.09 13.28
N PRO A 390 30.44 28.46 14.16
CA PRO A 390 29.22 27.70 14.34
C PRO A 390 28.52 27.55 12.98
N ALA A 391 28.20 26.32 12.59
CA ALA A 391 27.50 26.11 11.35
C ALA A 391 26.13 26.83 11.39
N PRO A 392 25.66 27.38 10.26
CA PRO A 392 24.33 27.95 10.22
C PRO A 392 23.32 26.87 10.62
N VAL A 393 22.23 27.27 11.30
CA VAL A 393 21.17 26.33 11.66
C VAL A 393 20.57 25.77 10.37
N TYR A 394 21.02 24.58 9.99
CA TYR A 394 20.54 23.91 8.81
C TYR A 394 19.08 23.52 9.01
N LYS A 395 18.30 23.77 7.97
CA LYS A 395 16.87 23.53 8.00
C LYS A 395 16.58 22.24 7.26
N CYS A 396 15.79 21.38 7.88
CA CYS A 396 15.19 20.25 7.19
C CYS A 396 13.95 20.72 6.43
N LYS A 397 13.70 20.10 5.28
CA LYS A 397 12.56 20.46 4.45
C LYS A 397 11.59 19.30 4.34
N VAL A 398 10.32 19.61 4.18
CA VAL A 398 9.31 18.64 3.74
C VAL A 398 8.82 19.08 2.38
N GLY A 399 8.95 18.19 1.40
CA GLY A 399 8.55 18.43 0.02
C GLY A 399 7.39 17.55 -0.42
N VAL A 400 6.69 18.01 -1.47
CA VAL A 400 5.63 17.27 -2.14
C VAL A 400 5.96 17.14 -3.62
N SER A 401 5.99 15.91 -4.14
CA SER A 401 6.13 15.64 -5.57
C SER A 401 4.79 15.80 -6.29
N ASN A 402 4.69 16.82 -7.14
CA ASN A 402 3.48 17.11 -7.91
C ASN A 402 3.18 16.00 -8.93
N ALA A 403 4.21 15.42 -9.57
CA ALA A 403 4.05 14.32 -10.52
C ALA A 403 3.45 13.07 -9.87
N LEU A 404 3.95 12.67 -8.70
CA LEU A 404 3.41 11.51 -7.97
C LEU A 404 1.99 11.80 -7.44
N LEU A 405 1.75 13.01 -6.95
CA LEU A 405 0.41 13.42 -6.50
C LEU A 405 -0.60 13.42 -7.66
N LEU A 406 -0.21 13.85 -8.87
CA LEU A 406 -1.05 13.76 -10.07
C LEU A 406 -1.47 12.32 -10.35
N VAL A 407 -0.56 11.35 -10.29
CA VAL A 407 -0.88 9.93 -10.51
C VAL A 407 -1.94 9.46 -9.51
N VAL A 408 -1.82 9.84 -8.24
CA VAL A 408 -2.81 9.51 -7.20
C VAL A 408 -4.16 10.18 -7.46
N VAL A 409 -4.17 11.44 -7.88
CA VAL A 409 -5.38 12.18 -8.27
C VAL A 409 -6.10 11.49 -9.43
N LEU A 410 -5.37 11.10 -10.49
CA LEU A 410 -5.94 10.40 -11.65
C LEU A 410 -6.49 9.01 -11.29
N CYS A 411 -5.76 8.25 -10.46
CA CYS A 411 -6.23 6.96 -9.96
C CYS A 411 -7.50 7.10 -9.12
N THR A 412 -7.56 8.14 -8.27
CA THR A 412 -8.73 8.41 -7.43
C THR A 412 -9.92 8.86 -8.28
N LEU A 413 -9.72 9.69 -9.31
CA LEU A 413 -10.77 10.07 -10.27
C LEU A 413 -11.34 8.85 -10.98
N THR A 414 -10.47 7.94 -11.43
CA THR A 414 -10.87 6.68 -12.05
C THR A 414 -11.76 5.87 -11.10
N LYS A 415 -11.44 5.81 -9.80
CA LYS A 415 -12.27 5.15 -8.80
C LYS A 415 -13.63 5.83 -8.60
N VAL A 416 -13.69 7.17 -8.61
CA VAL A 416 -14.97 7.91 -8.57
C VAL A 416 -15.83 7.52 -9.77
N ALA A 417 -15.26 7.54 -10.97
CA ALA A 417 -15.96 7.21 -12.20
C ALA A 417 -16.48 5.75 -12.19
N LEU A 418 -15.61 4.79 -11.87
CA LEU A 418 -15.99 3.37 -11.79
C LEU A 418 -17.02 3.11 -10.68
N GLY A 419 -16.86 3.69 -9.49
CA GLY A 419 -17.82 3.57 -8.40
C GLY A 419 -19.19 4.13 -8.75
N THR A 420 -19.22 5.31 -9.40
CA THR A 420 -20.46 5.92 -9.91
C THR A 420 -21.12 5.01 -10.95
N LEU A 421 -20.33 4.47 -11.88
CA LEU A 421 -20.81 3.53 -12.89
C LEU A 421 -21.41 2.25 -12.27
N VAL A 422 -20.82 1.70 -11.20
CA VAL A 422 -21.41 0.57 -10.45
C VAL A 422 -22.77 0.95 -9.86
N VAL A 423 -22.85 2.09 -9.16
CA VAL A 423 -24.08 2.53 -8.50
C VAL A 423 -25.20 2.81 -9.50
N LEU A 424 -24.89 3.26 -10.71
CA LEU A 424 -25.89 3.61 -11.73
C LEU A 424 -26.26 2.46 -12.66
N LYS A 425 -25.30 1.62 -13.07
CA LYS A 425 -25.49 0.66 -14.17
C LYS A 425 -25.57 -0.80 -13.74
N LEU A 426 -25.13 -1.15 -12.53
CA LEU A 426 -25.25 -2.54 -12.08
C LEU A 426 -26.74 -2.87 -11.88
N PRO A 427 -27.28 -3.97 -12.44
CA PRO A 427 -28.69 -4.33 -12.28
C PRO A 427 -29.00 -4.91 -10.89
N ASP A 428 -30.24 -4.75 -10.43
CA ASP A 428 -30.73 -5.26 -9.13
C ASP A 428 -30.80 -6.80 -9.07
N SER A 429 -30.59 -7.49 -10.19
CA SER A 429 -30.59 -8.95 -10.27
C SER A 429 -29.36 -9.62 -9.65
N SER A 430 -28.39 -8.85 -9.15
CA SER A 430 -27.19 -9.39 -8.48
C SER A 430 -27.50 -9.74 -7.03
N LEU A 431 -27.20 -10.99 -6.63
CA LEU A 431 -27.50 -11.53 -5.32
C LEU A 431 -26.37 -11.19 -4.34
N VAL A 432 -26.36 -9.93 -3.89
CA VAL A 432 -25.25 -9.34 -3.13
C VAL A 432 -25.18 -9.89 -1.70
N THR A 433 -26.33 -10.07 -1.07
CA THR A 433 -26.45 -10.56 0.31
C THR A 433 -26.90 -12.02 0.36
N LEU A 434 -26.65 -12.67 1.50
CA LEU A 434 -27.20 -14.00 1.78
C LEU A 434 -28.73 -14.01 1.61
N GLY A 435 -29.43 -13.01 2.14
CA GLY A 435 -30.88 -12.92 2.03
C GLY A 435 -31.38 -12.77 0.60
N ASP A 436 -30.66 -12.07 -0.28
CA ASP A 436 -31.02 -12.00 -1.71
C ASP A 436 -31.04 -13.39 -2.34
N ALA A 437 -30.04 -14.21 -2.02
CA ALA A 437 -30.01 -15.59 -2.50
C ALA A 437 -31.13 -16.45 -1.89
N LEU A 438 -31.41 -16.31 -0.59
CA LEU A 438 -32.51 -17.05 0.04
C LEU A 438 -33.86 -16.66 -0.55
N GLU A 439 -34.13 -15.36 -0.74
CA GLU A 439 -35.37 -14.90 -1.39
C GLU A 439 -35.49 -15.47 -2.80
N SER A 440 -34.40 -15.45 -3.57
CA SER A 440 -34.40 -15.99 -4.92
C SER A 440 -34.58 -17.51 -4.96
N PHE A 441 -33.95 -18.28 -4.07
CA PHE A 441 -34.04 -19.74 -4.04
C PHE A 441 -35.39 -20.22 -3.50
N ILE A 442 -35.98 -19.54 -2.52
CA ILE A 442 -37.33 -19.88 -2.02
C ILE A 442 -38.38 -19.55 -3.08
N SER A 443 -38.31 -18.36 -3.69
CA SER A 443 -39.29 -17.93 -4.69
C SER A 443 -39.20 -18.73 -5.99
N ARG A 444 -37.99 -19.16 -6.36
CA ARG A 444 -37.73 -20.02 -7.53
C ARG A 444 -36.78 -21.16 -7.12
N PRO A 445 -37.32 -22.27 -6.61
CA PRO A 445 -36.54 -23.45 -6.23
C PRO A 445 -35.70 -23.97 -7.40
N ASP A 446 -34.45 -24.34 -7.13
CA ASP A 446 -33.57 -24.89 -8.17
C ASP A 446 -33.80 -26.40 -8.36
N PRO A 447 -34.21 -26.84 -9.56
CA PRO A 447 -34.43 -28.26 -9.84
C PRO A 447 -33.21 -29.16 -9.58
N ARG A 448 -31.99 -28.62 -9.71
CA ARG A 448 -30.74 -29.40 -9.57
C ARG A 448 -30.40 -29.75 -8.12
N THR A 449 -31.04 -29.10 -7.15
CA THR A 449 -30.80 -29.30 -5.72
C THR A 449 -32.01 -29.88 -4.98
N ALA A 450 -33.05 -30.26 -5.71
CA ALA A 450 -34.25 -30.87 -5.13
C ALA A 450 -33.91 -32.19 -4.43
N GLY A 451 -34.45 -32.38 -3.21
CA GLY A 451 -34.23 -33.58 -2.41
C GLY A 451 -32.84 -33.70 -1.76
N LEU A 452 -32.09 -32.59 -1.70
CA LEU A 452 -30.77 -32.51 -1.08
C LEU A 452 -30.80 -31.69 0.23
N GLY A 453 -31.87 -31.71 1.02
CA GLY A 453 -32.04 -30.83 2.20
C GLY A 453 -30.97 -30.96 3.29
N THR A 454 -30.22 -32.08 3.32
CA THR A 454 -29.08 -32.29 4.24
C THR A 454 -27.71 -31.93 3.65
N PHE A 455 -27.66 -31.39 2.43
CA PHE A 455 -26.43 -31.14 1.70
C PHE A 455 -25.62 -30.02 2.36
N ASN A 456 -24.34 -30.27 2.57
CA ASN A 456 -23.45 -29.35 3.27
C ASN A 456 -22.19 -29.04 2.46
N ASN A 457 -21.35 -28.15 2.99
CA ASN A 457 -20.09 -27.74 2.39
C ASN A 457 -19.10 -28.89 2.14
N VAL A 458 -19.10 -29.96 2.94
CA VAL A 458 -18.26 -31.14 2.73
C VAL A 458 -18.72 -31.89 1.48
N ASP A 459 -20.03 -32.08 1.34
CA ASP A 459 -20.62 -32.73 0.15
C ASP A 459 -20.35 -31.91 -1.12
N GLY A 460 -20.52 -30.59 -1.05
CA GLY A 460 -20.19 -29.67 -2.14
C GLY A 460 -18.72 -29.76 -2.56
N HIS A 461 -17.79 -29.77 -1.59
CA HIS A 461 -16.37 -29.91 -1.90
C HIS A 461 -16.00 -31.25 -2.54
N ARG A 462 -16.65 -32.34 -2.14
CA ARG A 462 -16.42 -33.66 -2.73
C ARG A 462 -16.85 -33.71 -4.19
N ILE A 463 -18.04 -33.17 -4.50
CA ILE A 463 -18.57 -33.08 -5.87
C ILE A 463 -17.64 -32.27 -6.79
N GLU A 464 -17.04 -31.19 -6.28
CA GLU A 464 -16.16 -30.34 -7.09
C GLU A 464 -14.76 -30.93 -7.33
N ARG A 465 -14.23 -31.75 -6.41
CA ARG A 465 -12.83 -32.24 -6.47
C ARG A 465 -12.68 -33.68 -6.96
N GLU A 466 -13.65 -34.55 -6.74
CA GLU A 466 -13.54 -35.94 -7.17
C GLU A 466 -13.82 -36.06 -8.67
N LYS A 467 -13.05 -36.89 -9.40
CA LYS A 467 -13.30 -37.14 -10.83
C LYS A 467 -14.73 -37.66 -10.97
N ARG A 468 -15.53 -37.04 -11.84
CA ARG A 468 -16.96 -37.35 -12.09
C ARG A 468 -17.26 -38.83 -12.36
N GLN A 469 -16.25 -39.66 -12.67
CA GLN A 469 -16.39 -41.09 -12.89
C GLN A 469 -16.55 -41.95 -11.62
N VAL A 470 -16.33 -41.41 -10.41
CA VAL A 470 -16.39 -42.20 -9.15
C VAL A 470 -17.75 -42.10 -8.44
N TRP A 471 -18.61 -41.17 -8.88
CA TRP A 471 -19.96 -41.03 -8.35
C TRP A 471 -20.96 -41.71 -9.27
N ASP A 472 -21.87 -42.49 -8.69
CA ASP A 472 -23.20 -42.68 -9.26
C ASP A 472 -23.89 -41.30 -9.19
N VAL A 473 -23.56 -40.41 -10.14
CA VAL A 473 -24.23 -39.12 -10.31
C VAL A 473 -25.72 -39.36 -10.50
N ASP A 474 -26.10 -40.51 -11.07
CA ASP A 474 -27.49 -40.97 -11.11
C ASP A 474 -27.99 -41.33 -9.70
N GLY A 475 -27.18 -41.83 -8.78
CA GLY A 475 -27.55 -42.13 -7.39
C GLY A 475 -27.86 -40.90 -6.52
N LEU A 476 -27.23 -39.75 -6.81
CA LEU A 476 -27.54 -38.46 -6.17
C LEU A 476 -28.71 -37.72 -6.87
N LEU A 477 -28.99 -38.07 -8.13
CA LEU A 477 -30.05 -37.48 -8.98
C LEU A 477 -31.29 -38.37 -9.15
N LYS A 478 -31.31 -39.61 -8.62
CA LYS A 478 -32.43 -40.60 -8.68
C LYS A 478 -33.63 -40.24 -7.79
N GLY A 479 -33.86 -38.96 -7.56
CA GLY A 479 -34.96 -38.44 -6.73
C GLY A 479 -34.63 -38.31 -5.23
N PRO A 480 -35.49 -37.61 -4.47
CA PRO A 480 -35.31 -37.40 -3.04
C PRO A 480 -35.20 -38.74 -2.31
N ARG A 481 -34.10 -38.96 -1.58
CA ARG A 481 -33.94 -40.14 -0.70
C ARG A 481 -33.80 -39.67 0.75
N PRO A 482 -34.55 -40.27 1.70
CA PRO A 482 -34.41 -39.93 3.10
C PRO A 482 -32.98 -40.15 3.60
N ARG A 483 -32.39 -39.13 4.22
CA ARG A 483 -31.07 -39.18 4.85
C ARG A 483 -31.21 -39.01 6.36
N LYS A 484 -30.41 -39.80 7.09
CA LYS A 484 -30.36 -39.73 8.55
C LYS A 484 -29.65 -38.45 8.99
N TRP A 485 -30.26 -37.69 9.88
CA TRP A 485 -29.70 -36.45 10.42
C TRP A 485 -28.68 -36.72 11.51
N HIS A 486 -27.54 -36.03 11.39
CA HIS A 486 -26.47 -36.05 12.38
C HIS A 486 -26.09 -34.63 12.77
N PHE A 487 -26.38 -34.28 14.02
CA PHE A 487 -26.05 -33.04 14.66
C PHE A 487 -24.61 -33.06 15.16
N ASN A 488 -23.78 -32.24 14.52
CA ASN A 488 -22.42 -31.99 14.98
C ASN A 488 -22.33 -30.57 15.55
N SER A 489 -22.04 -30.45 16.85
CA SER A 489 -21.65 -29.16 17.44
C SER A 489 -20.33 -28.71 16.81
N ARG A 490 -20.41 -27.68 15.96
CA ARG A 490 -19.29 -27.23 15.13
C ARG A 490 -18.68 -25.94 15.68
N ARG A 491 -17.39 -25.78 15.41
CA ARG A 491 -16.67 -24.51 15.62
C ARG A 491 -16.35 -23.91 14.25
N PHE A 492 -16.12 -22.61 14.17
CA PHE A 492 -15.80 -21.98 12.88
C PHE A 492 -14.58 -22.62 12.20
N LYS A 493 -13.61 -23.11 12.98
CA LYS A 493 -12.44 -23.84 12.45
C LYS A 493 -12.78 -25.05 11.57
N THR A 494 -13.90 -25.73 11.84
CA THR A 494 -14.33 -26.93 11.08
C THR A 494 -15.25 -26.59 9.91
N VAL A 495 -15.86 -25.40 9.93
CA VAL A 495 -16.79 -24.96 8.87
C VAL A 495 -16.06 -24.23 7.75
N ILE A 496 -15.03 -23.45 8.10
CA ILE A 496 -14.19 -22.76 7.13
C ILE A 496 -13.34 -23.79 6.38
N THR A 497 -13.34 -23.69 5.06
CA THR A 497 -12.70 -24.66 4.16
C THR A 497 -11.18 -24.60 4.26
N LYS A 498 -10.50 -25.72 3.97
CA LYS A 498 -9.03 -25.81 4.05
C LYS A 498 -8.34 -24.83 3.10
N GLU A 499 -8.95 -24.54 1.96
CA GLU A 499 -8.45 -23.60 0.94
C GLU A 499 -8.39 -22.17 1.49
N VAL A 500 -9.40 -21.77 2.27
CA VAL A 500 -9.43 -20.44 2.89
C VAL A 500 -8.34 -20.32 3.95
N TRP A 501 -8.15 -21.36 4.77
CA TRP A 501 -7.06 -21.43 5.75
C TRP A 501 -5.69 -21.37 5.10
N LEU A 502 -5.46 -22.22 4.08
CA LEU A 502 -4.20 -22.28 3.35
C LEU A 502 -3.86 -20.93 2.72
N ARG A 503 -4.80 -20.30 2.02
CA ARG A 503 -4.60 -18.98 1.39
C ARG A 503 -4.33 -17.87 2.42
N THR A 504 -5.06 -17.88 3.53
CA THR A 504 -4.88 -16.85 4.56
C THR A 504 -3.51 -16.98 5.21
N TYR A 505 -3.12 -18.19 5.62
CA TYR A 505 -1.83 -18.39 6.27
C TYR A 505 -0.65 -18.33 5.31
N SER A 506 -0.79 -18.72 4.03
CA SER A 506 0.31 -18.58 3.07
C SER A 506 0.74 -17.12 2.90
N ILE A 507 -0.22 -16.20 2.86
CA ILE A 507 0.07 -14.76 2.73
C ILE A 507 0.67 -14.21 4.03
N LEU A 508 0.08 -14.56 5.18
CA LEU A 508 0.56 -14.09 6.49
C LEU A 508 1.95 -14.62 6.83
N SER A 509 2.20 -15.92 6.63
CA SER A 509 3.49 -16.54 6.91
C SER A 509 4.57 -16.04 5.96
N ALA A 510 4.25 -15.81 4.69
CA ALA A 510 5.18 -15.22 3.74
C ALA A 510 5.58 -13.79 4.16
N GLY A 511 4.60 -12.96 4.57
CA GLY A 511 4.88 -11.61 5.06
C GLY A 511 5.76 -11.59 6.31
N VAL A 512 5.45 -12.44 7.30
CA VAL A 512 6.27 -12.55 8.53
C VAL A 512 7.66 -13.11 8.25
N ALA A 513 7.79 -14.10 7.36
CA ALA A 513 9.08 -14.65 6.98
C ALA A 513 9.95 -13.61 6.27
N LEU A 514 9.38 -12.82 5.34
CA LEU A 514 10.09 -11.73 4.67
C LEU A 514 10.56 -10.66 5.67
N LEU A 515 9.72 -10.28 6.63
CA LEU A 515 10.10 -9.34 7.69
C LEU A 515 11.22 -9.89 8.58
N ALA A 516 11.15 -11.17 8.95
CA ALA A 516 12.18 -11.82 9.76
C ALA A 516 13.51 -11.90 9.01
N VAL A 517 13.50 -12.23 7.72
CA VAL A 517 14.70 -12.24 6.86
C VAL A 517 15.26 -10.83 6.71
N ALA A 518 14.43 -9.83 6.43
CA ALA A 518 14.86 -8.43 6.31
C ALA A 518 15.52 -7.94 7.62
N LEU A 519 14.92 -8.25 8.77
CA LEU A 519 15.49 -7.90 10.08
C LEU A 519 16.81 -8.64 10.33
N ALA A 520 16.89 -9.93 10.00
CA ALA A 520 18.11 -10.72 10.16
C ALA A 520 19.26 -10.16 9.30
N ILE A 521 19.00 -9.87 8.02
CA ILE A 521 19.97 -9.22 7.12
C ILE A 521 20.43 -7.89 7.71
N PHE A 522 19.49 -7.04 8.13
CA PHE A 522 19.79 -5.74 8.72
C PHE A 522 20.69 -5.87 9.97
N THR A 523 20.34 -6.75 10.91
CA THR A 523 21.17 -6.97 12.11
C THR A 523 22.54 -7.59 11.82
N SER A 524 22.65 -8.40 10.76
CA SER A 524 23.94 -8.99 10.35
C SER A 524 24.86 -7.98 9.68
N ALA A 525 24.29 -6.98 8.98
CA ALA A 525 25.05 -5.94 8.29
C ALA A 525 25.49 -4.81 9.23
N TYR A 526 24.62 -4.40 10.18
CA TYR A 526 24.84 -3.20 11.00
C TYR A 526 24.96 -3.47 12.52
N GLY A 527 24.97 -4.73 12.94
CA GLY A 527 25.08 -5.12 14.35
C GLY A 527 23.77 -4.97 15.15
N GLY A 528 23.76 -5.46 16.39
CA GLY A 528 22.57 -5.51 17.24
C GLY A 528 22.08 -4.15 17.78
N ASP A 529 23.00 -3.20 18.00
CA ASP A 529 22.66 -1.86 18.53
C ASP A 529 21.83 -1.03 17.55
N SER A 530 21.86 -1.38 16.25
CA SER A 530 21.04 -0.78 15.19
C SER A 530 19.53 -0.89 15.42
N LEU A 531 19.07 -1.80 16.30
CA LEU A 531 17.67 -1.94 16.68
C LEU A 531 17.18 -0.86 17.65
N THR A 532 18.09 -0.14 18.31
CA THR A 532 17.78 0.89 19.31
C THR A 532 17.63 2.30 18.72
N GLY A 533 17.83 2.45 17.41
CA GLY A 533 17.78 3.73 16.69
C GLY A 533 16.41 4.41 16.65
N SER A 534 16.31 5.45 15.82
CA SER A 534 15.10 6.23 15.58
C SER A 534 13.99 5.37 14.94
N PHE A 535 12.74 5.76 15.20
CA PHE A 535 11.57 5.19 14.50
C PHE A 535 11.29 6.07 13.28
N GLY A 536 11.53 5.55 12.07
CA GLY A 536 11.44 6.36 10.84
C GLY A 536 12.72 7.11 10.49
N SER A 537 12.56 8.15 9.67
CA SER A 537 13.64 9.04 9.23
C SER A 537 14.23 9.86 10.38
N SER A 538 15.52 10.14 10.30
CA SER A 538 16.29 10.93 11.25
C SER A 538 17.58 11.47 10.63
N ASP A 539 18.31 12.30 11.35
CA ASP A 539 19.57 12.89 10.87
C ASP A 539 20.69 11.87 10.60
N ASN A 540 20.59 10.67 11.19
CA ASN A 540 21.55 9.57 11.06
C ASN A 540 20.88 8.36 10.40
N ASN A 541 20.28 8.57 9.24
CA ASN A 541 19.63 7.51 8.48
C ASN A 541 20.63 6.43 8.03
N ILE A 542 20.25 5.17 8.20
CA ILE A 542 20.99 4.03 7.65
C ILE A 542 20.47 3.81 6.22
N SER A 543 21.31 4.10 5.22
CA SER A 543 21.07 3.72 3.83
C SER A 543 21.23 2.22 3.66
N VAL A 544 20.36 1.62 2.85
CA VAL A 544 20.50 0.21 2.44
C VAL A 544 20.67 0.13 0.93
N ASP A 545 21.77 -0.50 0.52
CA ASP A 545 21.97 -0.87 -0.87
C ASP A 545 21.40 -2.29 -1.12
N ILE A 546 20.22 -2.33 -1.73
CA ILE A 546 19.49 -3.58 -2.03
C ILE A 546 19.81 -4.07 -3.44
N PHE A 547 20.46 -3.24 -4.27
CA PHE A 547 20.57 -3.49 -5.71
C PHE A 547 22.02 -3.75 -6.11
N LEU A 548 22.22 -4.66 -7.07
CA LEU A 548 23.55 -4.99 -7.60
C LEU A 548 24.13 -3.86 -8.49
N SER A 549 23.31 -2.87 -8.81
CA SER A 549 23.65 -1.67 -9.59
C SER A 549 22.80 -0.51 -9.08
N PRO A 550 23.26 0.75 -9.20
CA PRO A 550 22.51 1.91 -8.73
C PRO A 550 21.11 1.93 -9.35
N PRO A 551 20.06 1.91 -8.52
CA PRO A 551 18.69 1.94 -9.03
C PRO A 551 18.37 3.33 -9.57
N SER A 552 17.55 3.39 -10.63
CA SER A 552 16.93 4.66 -11.00
C SER A 552 15.98 5.13 -9.89
N TYR A 553 15.73 6.45 -9.84
CA TYR A 553 14.80 7.06 -8.89
C TYR A 553 13.46 6.29 -8.79
N THR A 554 12.87 5.97 -9.94
CA THR A 554 11.62 5.20 -10.01
C THR A 554 11.72 3.83 -9.35
N VAL A 555 12.84 3.10 -9.55
CA VAL A 555 13.04 1.78 -8.95
C VAL A 555 13.12 1.90 -7.42
N MET A 556 13.78 2.93 -6.89
CA MET A 556 13.83 3.17 -5.44
C MET A 556 12.44 3.41 -4.87
N LEU A 557 11.64 4.28 -5.49
CA LEU A 557 10.27 4.54 -5.04
C LEU A 557 9.42 3.27 -4.99
N LEU A 558 9.51 2.45 -6.04
CA LEU A 558 8.78 1.19 -6.14
C LEU A 558 9.27 0.19 -5.09
N ALA A 559 10.57 0.14 -4.84
CA ALA A 559 11.17 -0.76 -3.85
C ALA A 559 10.71 -0.44 -2.43
N ALA A 560 10.76 0.84 -2.03
CA ALA A 560 10.32 1.31 -0.72
C ALA A 560 8.86 0.93 -0.43
N ASN A 561 8.01 0.96 -1.46
CA ASN A 561 6.57 0.80 -1.31
C ASN A 561 6.04 -0.58 -1.74
N SER A 562 6.83 -1.42 -2.41
CA SER A 562 6.39 -2.75 -2.81
C SER A 562 5.87 -3.62 -1.65
N PRO A 563 6.45 -3.58 -0.42
CA PRO A 563 5.92 -4.37 0.69
C PRO A 563 4.53 -3.89 1.15
N GLN A 564 4.14 -2.64 0.83
CA GLN A 564 2.80 -2.13 1.12
C GLN A 564 1.72 -2.95 0.39
N ILE A 565 2.02 -3.47 -0.81
CA ILE A 565 1.07 -4.33 -1.54
C ILE A 565 0.79 -5.63 -0.77
N ILE A 566 1.82 -6.21 -0.11
CA ILE A 566 1.66 -7.42 0.69
C ILE A 566 0.70 -7.16 1.85
N LEU A 567 0.81 -6.00 2.53
CA LEU A 567 -0.13 -5.60 3.58
C LEU A 567 -1.56 -5.44 3.06
N SER A 568 -1.74 -4.90 1.85
CA SER A 568 -3.06 -4.82 1.19
C SER A 568 -3.66 -6.21 0.96
N PHE A 569 -2.85 -7.21 0.54
CA PHE A 569 -3.29 -8.60 0.41
C PHE A 569 -3.60 -9.27 1.76
N CYS A 570 -2.85 -8.95 2.82
CA CYS A 570 -3.17 -9.36 4.18
C CYS A 570 -4.54 -8.81 4.60
N TYR A 571 -4.81 -7.52 4.36
CA TYR A 571 -6.12 -6.90 4.63
C TYR A 571 -7.25 -7.60 3.87
N PHE A 572 -7.10 -7.86 2.57
CA PHE A 572 -8.11 -8.60 1.80
C PHE A 572 -8.36 -10.00 2.35
N SER A 573 -7.29 -10.69 2.79
CA SER A 573 -7.38 -12.04 3.35
C SER A 573 -8.13 -12.05 4.69
N PHE A 574 -7.79 -11.14 5.60
CA PHE A 574 -8.52 -10.96 6.86
C PHE A 574 -9.98 -10.58 6.63
N ASN A 575 -10.23 -9.62 5.75
CA ASN A 575 -11.58 -9.19 5.42
C ASN A 575 -12.41 -10.35 4.86
N ALA A 576 -11.85 -11.15 3.95
CA ALA A 576 -12.52 -12.33 3.40
C ALA A 576 -12.78 -13.40 4.46
N PHE A 577 -11.83 -13.65 5.38
CA PHE A 577 -11.96 -14.62 6.46
C PHE A 577 -13.09 -14.23 7.44
N PHE A 578 -13.10 -12.99 7.92
CA PHE A 578 -14.11 -12.52 8.86
C PHE A 578 -15.49 -12.39 8.19
N THR A 579 -15.54 -11.99 6.92
CA THR A 579 -16.79 -11.95 6.16
C THR A 579 -17.42 -13.34 6.04
N ARG A 580 -16.62 -14.38 5.73
CA ARG A 580 -17.10 -15.78 5.69
C ARG A 580 -17.62 -16.25 7.04
N THR A 581 -16.88 -15.96 8.12
CA THR A 581 -17.28 -16.31 9.49
C THR A 581 -18.62 -15.66 9.87
N GLN A 582 -18.80 -14.38 9.54
CA GLN A 582 -20.03 -13.67 9.83
C GLN A 582 -21.20 -14.12 8.94
N ASN A 583 -20.94 -14.39 7.66
CA ASN A 583 -21.94 -14.92 6.74
C ASN A 583 -22.48 -16.28 7.22
N GLU A 584 -21.59 -17.16 7.69
CA GLU A 584 -21.98 -18.44 8.31
C GLU A 584 -22.77 -18.24 9.63
N SER A 585 -22.42 -17.23 10.43
CA SER A 585 -23.19 -16.88 11.63
C SER A 585 -24.61 -16.37 11.31
N GLU A 586 -24.77 -15.65 10.21
CA GLU A 586 -26.08 -15.18 9.74
C GLU A 586 -26.92 -16.34 9.19
N TRP A 587 -26.30 -17.21 8.40
CA TRP A 587 -26.90 -18.45 7.91
C TRP A 587 -27.41 -19.33 9.06
N SER A 588 -26.54 -19.59 10.03
CA SER A 588 -26.84 -20.49 11.14
C SER A 588 -27.92 -20.01 12.10
N SER A 589 -28.06 -18.69 12.26
CA SER A 589 -29.10 -18.13 13.12
C SER A 589 -30.52 -18.32 12.58
N TYR A 590 -30.72 -18.67 11.30
CA TYR A 590 -32.05 -19.02 10.78
C TYR A 590 -32.60 -20.35 11.34
N SER A 591 -31.75 -21.23 11.89
CA SER A 591 -32.21 -22.46 12.54
C SER A 591 -32.70 -22.27 13.99
N LEU A 592 -32.40 -21.12 14.59
CA LEU A 592 -32.68 -20.87 16.00
C LEU A 592 -34.04 -20.20 16.20
N VAL A 593 -34.33 -19.17 15.41
CA VAL A 593 -35.49 -18.29 15.61
C VAL A 593 -36.07 -17.87 14.28
N TYR A 594 -37.38 -17.61 14.26
CA TYR A 594 -38.04 -16.93 13.14
C TYR A 594 -37.52 -15.50 13.04
N LYS A 595 -36.88 -15.18 11.92
CA LYS A 595 -36.32 -13.86 11.67
C LYS A 595 -36.54 -13.44 10.21
N PRO A 596 -36.69 -12.14 9.93
CA PRO A 596 -36.86 -11.67 8.57
C PRO A 596 -35.56 -11.81 7.76
N LEU A 597 -35.68 -11.95 6.44
CA LEU A 597 -34.53 -11.96 5.55
C LEU A 597 -33.89 -10.57 5.47
N ARG A 598 -32.55 -10.55 5.43
CA ARG A 598 -31.75 -9.34 5.19
C ARG A 598 -31.40 -9.26 3.71
N VAL A 599 -32.12 -8.44 2.96
CA VAL A 599 -32.03 -8.32 1.50
C VAL A 599 -31.54 -6.94 1.07
N SER A 600 -31.03 -6.84 -0.15
CA SER A 600 -30.59 -5.60 -0.76
C SER A 600 -31.77 -4.65 -0.99
N VAL A 601 -32.86 -5.15 -1.58
CA VAL A 601 -34.06 -4.37 -1.88
C VAL A 601 -35.27 -5.02 -1.21
N PRO A 602 -35.74 -4.51 -0.06
CA PRO A 602 -36.87 -5.10 0.65
C PRO A 602 -38.18 -4.81 -0.10
N ALA A 603 -39.05 -5.81 -0.17
CA ALA A 603 -40.38 -5.63 -0.76
C ALA A 603 -41.24 -4.67 0.07
N LYS A 604 -42.02 -3.79 -0.58
CA LYS A 604 -42.91 -2.85 0.10
C LYS A 604 -43.92 -3.60 0.97
N GLY A 605 -44.08 -3.17 2.23
CA GLY A 605 -45.00 -3.81 3.18
C GLY A 605 -44.53 -5.15 3.73
N SER A 606 -43.30 -5.59 3.44
CA SER A 606 -42.71 -6.80 4.02
C SER A 606 -41.99 -6.53 5.34
N SER A 607 -41.76 -7.59 6.11
CA SER A 607 -40.90 -7.56 7.31
C SER A 607 -39.40 -7.65 6.98
N GLN A 608 -39.04 -7.78 5.69
CA GLN A 608 -37.65 -7.87 5.24
C GLN A 608 -36.87 -6.63 5.66
N THR A 609 -35.61 -6.85 6.03
CA THR A 609 -34.73 -5.78 6.48
C THR A 609 -33.65 -5.52 5.45
N SER A 610 -33.21 -4.27 5.36
CA SER A 610 -32.05 -3.88 4.57
C SER A 610 -31.10 -3.12 5.46
N THR A 611 -29.82 -3.49 5.43
CA THR A 611 -28.79 -2.84 6.24
C THR A 611 -27.79 -2.11 5.37
N TYR A 612 -27.23 -1.02 5.89
CA TYR A 612 -26.19 -0.20 5.26
C TYR A 612 -24.82 -0.90 5.13
N ARG A 613 -24.65 -2.15 5.60
CA ARG A 613 -23.39 -2.91 5.52
C ARG A 613 -23.59 -4.15 4.67
N LEU A 614 -22.70 -4.39 3.70
CA LEU A 614 -22.81 -5.53 2.77
C LEU A 614 -22.79 -6.88 3.53
N GLN A 615 -21.75 -7.13 4.34
CA GLN A 615 -21.70 -8.32 5.20
C GLN A 615 -20.94 -8.13 6.52
N LEU A 616 -19.82 -7.41 6.53
CA LEU A 616 -19.01 -7.27 7.76
C LEU A 616 -19.54 -6.14 8.66
N PRO A 617 -19.94 -6.41 9.92
CA PRO A 617 -20.36 -5.38 10.87
C PRO A 617 -19.24 -4.39 11.19
N TYR A 618 -19.56 -3.12 11.46
CA TYR A 618 -18.54 -2.09 11.78
C TYR A 618 -17.67 -2.43 13.00
N ARG A 619 -18.18 -3.22 13.95
CA ARG A 619 -17.40 -3.74 15.09
C ARG A 619 -16.21 -4.63 14.68
N TYR A 620 -16.22 -5.16 13.45
CA TYR A 620 -15.11 -5.93 12.89
C TYR A 620 -14.39 -5.14 11.79
N SER A 621 -15.13 -4.42 10.93
CA SER A 621 -14.51 -3.71 9.81
C SER A 621 -13.69 -2.50 10.24
N LEU A 622 -14.13 -1.73 11.26
CA LEU A 622 -13.40 -0.54 11.72
C LEU A 622 -12.09 -0.92 12.42
N PRO A 623 -12.04 -1.89 13.35
CA PRO A 623 -10.76 -2.36 13.89
C PRO A 623 -9.85 -2.95 12.81
N LEU A 624 -10.39 -3.70 11.86
CA LEU A 624 -9.59 -4.24 10.76
C LEU A 624 -8.97 -3.14 9.89
N LEU A 625 -9.75 -2.09 9.60
CA LEU A 625 -9.26 -0.93 8.87
C LEU A 625 -8.19 -0.18 9.67
N GLY A 626 -8.42 0.04 10.98
CA GLY A 626 -7.46 0.70 11.87
C GLY A 626 -6.15 -0.06 11.99
N MET A 627 -6.19 -1.39 12.12
CA MET A 627 -4.99 -2.24 12.12
C MET A 627 -4.26 -2.16 10.79
N SER A 628 -4.99 -2.14 9.67
CA SER A 628 -4.38 -1.98 8.34
C SER A 628 -3.66 -0.63 8.22
N ILE A 629 -4.33 0.47 8.56
CA ILE A 629 -3.74 1.83 8.56
C ILE A 629 -2.47 1.85 9.41
N MET A 630 -2.52 1.30 10.62
CA MET A 630 -1.39 1.23 11.53
C MET A 630 -0.21 0.45 10.94
N LEU A 631 -0.44 -0.72 10.36
CA LEU A 631 0.61 -1.53 9.73
C LEU A 631 1.25 -0.82 8.53
N HIS A 632 0.44 -0.21 7.66
CA HIS A 632 0.94 0.54 6.51
C HIS A 632 1.79 1.75 6.93
N TRP A 633 1.38 2.44 7.99
CA TRP A 633 2.12 3.58 8.57
C TRP A 633 3.42 3.16 9.26
N ILE A 634 3.43 2.08 10.05
CA ILE A 634 4.68 1.58 10.63
C ILE A 634 5.63 1.12 9.50
N LEU A 635 5.11 0.46 8.46
CA LEU A 635 5.92 0.05 7.31
C LEU A 635 6.53 1.25 6.55
N SER A 636 5.80 2.36 6.39
CA SER A 636 6.35 3.56 5.75
C SER A 636 7.43 4.25 6.58
N ASN A 637 7.59 3.87 7.86
CA ASN A 637 8.70 4.29 8.71
C ASN A 637 9.79 3.20 8.84
N ALA A 638 9.52 1.97 8.39
CA ALA A 638 10.48 0.88 8.42
C ALA A 638 11.40 0.89 7.20
N ILE A 639 10.82 1.17 6.03
CA ILE A 639 11.54 1.36 4.76
C ILE A 639 10.99 2.64 4.14
N PHE A 640 11.84 3.63 3.93
CA PHE A 640 11.42 4.95 3.47
C PHE A 640 12.41 5.52 2.46
N PHE A 641 11.91 6.42 1.61
CA PHE A 641 12.73 7.23 0.73
C PHE A 641 13.12 8.51 1.47
N TYR A 642 14.39 8.90 1.41
CA TYR A 642 14.87 10.15 1.99
C TYR A 642 15.87 10.85 1.07
N VAL A 643 16.00 12.16 1.26
CA VAL A 643 16.88 13.03 0.49
C VAL A 643 17.84 13.73 1.45
N VAL A 644 19.10 13.89 1.06
CA VAL A 644 20.12 14.63 1.82
C VAL A 644 20.73 15.68 0.91
N GLU A 645 20.63 16.94 1.31
CA GLU A 645 21.24 18.09 0.62
C GLU A 645 22.59 18.46 1.24
N GLY A 646 23.41 19.25 0.54
CA GLY A 646 24.68 19.77 1.06
C GLY A 646 25.94 19.09 0.51
N GLY A 647 25.79 18.15 -0.43
CA GLY A 647 26.87 17.65 -1.27
C GLY A 647 27.88 16.72 -0.59
N PHE A 648 27.66 16.34 0.67
CA PHE A 648 28.54 15.40 1.38
C PHE A 648 28.45 13.97 0.82
N TRP A 649 27.26 13.55 0.39
CA TRP A 649 27.06 12.22 -0.21
C TRP A 649 27.06 12.33 -1.73
N THR A 650 27.88 11.53 -2.39
CA THR A 650 27.95 11.43 -3.85
C THR A 650 27.78 9.98 -4.31
N SER A 651 27.35 9.78 -5.55
CA SER A 651 27.31 8.45 -6.17
C SER A 651 27.99 8.53 -7.53
N SER A 652 28.91 7.61 -7.79
CA SER A 652 29.70 7.56 -9.02
C SER A 652 28.91 7.02 -10.22
N THR A 653 27.72 6.46 -9.99
CA THR A 653 27.04 5.59 -10.95
C THR A 653 25.52 5.80 -11.01
N GLN A 654 24.99 6.84 -10.38
CA GLN A 654 23.56 7.16 -10.50
C GLN A 654 23.23 7.44 -11.97
N THR A 655 22.50 6.54 -12.62
CA THR A 655 21.87 6.81 -13.92
C THR A 655 20.68 7.73 -13.63
N ILE A 656 20.95 9.03 -13.60
CA ILE A 656 19.95 10.05 -13.33
C ILE A 656 19.04 10.18 -14.57
N ASP A 657 17.97 9.38 -14.63
CA ASP A 657 16.82 9.61 -15.52
C ASP A 657 15.90 10.72 -14.96
N PHE A 658 16.26 11.37 -13.83
CA PHE A 658 15.40 12.25 -13.04
C PHE A 658 16.18 13.40 -12.38
N SER A 659 15.87 14.67 -12.71
CA SER A 659 16.62 15.81 -12.18
C SER A 659 16.27 16.10 -10.71
N PRO A 660 17.22 16.35 -9.78
CA PRO A 660 16.92 16.77 -8.41
C PRO A 660 16.00 18.02 -8.36
N SER A 661 16.15 18.92 -9.34
CA SER A 661 15.25 20.06 -9.54
C SER A 661 13.78 19.68 -9.76
N ASP A 662 13.47 18.49 -10.28
CA ASP A 662 12.09 17.99 -10.40
C ASP A 662 11.44 17.70 -9.03
N LEU A 663 12.21 17.50 -7.97
CA LEU A 663 11.68 17.48 -6.60
C LEU A 663 11.60 18.89 -6.00
N GLY A 664 12.36 19.86 -6.52
CA GLY A 664 12.55 21.17 -5.92
C GLY A 664 13.62 21.17 -4.82
N VAL A 665 14.58 20.25 -4.90
CA VAL A 665 15.75 20.15 -4.02
C VAL A 665 17.01 20.61 -4.75
N SER A 666 18.09 20.83 -4.00
CA SER A 666 19.39 21.21 -4.56
C SER A 666 19.96 20.17 -5.54
N GLU A 667 20.75 20.61 -6.52
CA GLU A 667 21.40 19.73 -7.52
C GLU A 667 22.48 18.83 -6.90
N ASP A 668 22.99 19.19 -5.72
CA ASP A 668 23.93 18.37 -4.92
C ASP A 668 23.21 17.38 -3.99
N ALA A 669 21.89 17.21 -4.14
CA ALA A 669 21.11 16.33 -3.29
C ALA A 669 21.36 14.85 -3.61
N TYR A 670 21.66 14.09 -2.57
CA TYR A 670 21.73 12.64 -2.60
C TYR A 670 20.38 12.02 -2.21
N MET A 671 20.00 10.94 -2.89
CA MET A 671 18.74 10.22 -2.67
C MET A 671 19.03 8.77 -2.33
N ALA A 672 18.39 8.24 -1.29
CA ALA A 672 18.59 6.86 -0.85
C ALA A 672 17.33 6.22 -0.25
N LEU A 673 17.43 4.89 -0.08
CA LEU A 673 16.48 4.11 0.70
C LEU A 673 17.00 3.98 2.13
N GLY A 674 16.20 4.45 3.08
CA GLY A 674 16.47 4.37 4.51
C GLY A 674 15.76 3.18 5.14
N VAL A 675 16.38 2.57 6.15
CA VAL A 675 15.78 1.50 6.96
C VAL A 675 15.87 1.82 8.45
N SER A 676 14.75 1.63 9.17
CA SER A 676 14.68 1.74 10.63
C SER A 676 14.54 0.36 11.27
N GLY A 677 15.59 -0.09 11.97
CA GLY A 677 15.59 -1.34 12.71
C GLY A 677 14.48 -1.41 13.77
N LYS A 678 14.22 -0.29 14.47
CA LYS A 678 13.16 -0.19 15.47
C LYS A 678 11.76 -0.34 14.87
N ALA A 679 11.50 0.28 13.72
CA ALA A 679 10.22 0.15 13.02
C ALA A 679 10.05 -1.26 12.40
N LEU A 680 11.10 -1.86 11.85
CA LEU A 680 11.09 -3.26 11.37
C LEU A 680 10.77 -4.26 12.50
N LEU A 681 11.42 -4.11 13.66
CA LEU A 681 11.14 -4.95 14.83
C LEU A 681 9.70 -4.77 15.31
N THR A 682 9.23 -3.53 15.37
CA THR A 682 7.83 -3.22 15.73
C THR A 682 6.85 -3.88 14.76
N MET A 683 7.11 -3.80 13.44
CA MET A 683 6.31 -4.47 12.41
C MET A 683 6.27 -5.98 12.60
N LEU A 684 7.42 -6.60 12.87
CA LEU A 684 7.53 -8.04 13.06
C LEU A 684 6.72 -8.51 14.26
N ILE A 685 6.84 -7.82 15.40
CA ILE A 685 6.09 -8.15 16.63
C ILE A 685 4.59 -8.04 16.36
N VAL A 686 4.13 -6.89 15.85
CA VAL A 686 2.70 -6.65 15.62
C VAL A 686 2.15 -7.67 14.61
N SER A 687 2.84 -7.90 13.50
CA SER A 687 2.40 -8.85 12.45
C SER A 687 2.30 -10.29 12.99
N THR A 688 3.28 -10.73 13.78
CA THR A 688 3.25 -12.06 14.41
C THR A 688 2.07 -12.20 15.37
N VAL A 689 1.74 -11.17 16.17
CA VAL A 689 0.55 -11.20 17.04
C VAL A 689 -0.73 -11.33 16.21
N LEU A 690 -0.84 -10.58 15.11
CA LEU A 690 -2.03 -10.61 14.25
C LEU A 690 -2.26 -11.97 13.57
N CYS A 691 -1.19 -12.74 13.31
CA CYS A 691 -1.30 -14.11 12.79
C CYS A 691 -2.12 -15.05 13.68
N PHE A 692 -2.21 -14.80 14.99
CA PHE A 692 -3.01 -15.63 15.90
C PHE A 692 -4.51 -15.31 15.89
N LEU A 693 -4.92 -14.14 15.39
CA LEU A 693 -6.32 -13.70 15.42
C LEU A 693 -7.29 -14.66 14.71
N PRO A 694 -7.02 -15.15 13.47
CA PRO A 694 -7.94 -16.07 12.81
C PRO A 694 -8.16 -17.37 13.60
N ILE A 695 -7.09 -17.92 14.21
CA ILE A 695 -7.18 -19.09 15.09
C ILE A 695 -8.07 -18.79 16.29
N ILE A 696 -7.79 -17.71 17.05
CA ILE A 696 -8.53 -17.36 18.26
C ILE A 696 -10.03 -17.21 17.97
N PHE A 697 -10.39 -16.49 16.90
CA PHE A 697 -11.80 -16.32 16.52
C PHE A 697 -12.44 -17.62 16.03
N SER A 698 -11.69 -18.49 15.36
CA SER A 698 -12.21 -19.75 14.82
C SER A 698 -12.58 -20.80 15.88
N HIS A 699 -12.09 -20.63 17.13
CA HIS A 699 -12.45 -21.50 18.25
C HIS A 699 -13.87 -21.29 18.78
N ARG A 700 -14.54 -20.19 18.40
CA ARG A 700 -15.95 -19.93 18.76
C ARG A 700 -16.87 -20.99 18.14
N LYS A 701 -17.90 -21.38 18.90
CA LYS A 701 -18.94 -22.31 18.44
C LYS A 701 -19.82 -21.63 17.39
N VAL A 702 -20.20 -22.38 16.36
CA VAL A 702 -21.23 -21.96 15.41
C VAL A 702 -22.58 -22.23 16.06
N PRO A 703 -23.47 -21.24 16.19
CA PRO A 703 -24.79 -21.44 16.76
C PRO A 703 -25.68 -22.30 15.83
N GLY A 704 -26.74 -22.91 16.35
CA GLY A 704 -27.76 -23.55 15.51
C GLY A 704 -27.41 -24.93 14.94
N SER A 705 -28.36 -25.49 14.20
CA SER A 705 -28.31 -26.85 13.65
C SER A 705 -28.34 -26.91 12.13
N ILE A 706 -28.39 -25.77 11.42
CA ILE A 706 -28.42 -25.76 9.95
C ILE A 706 -27.22 -26.49 9.33
N VAL A 707 -27.37 -26.98 8.10
CA VAL A 707 -26.27 -27.50 7.28
C VAL A 707 -25.17 -26.45 7.11
N SER A 708 -23.90 -26.83 7.16
CA SER A 708 -22.79 -25.88 7.05
C SER A 708 -22.55 -25.48 5.59
N GLY A 709 -22.20 -24.22 5.32
CA GLY A 709 -21.91 -23.75 3.97
C GLY A 709 -22.74 -22.55 3.53
N GLY A 710 -22.96 -21.59 4.42
CA GLY A 710 -23.78 -20.41 4.19
C GLY A 710 -23.30 -19.47 3.08
N SER A 711 -22.17 -19.74 2.43
CA SER A 711 -21.72 -19.02 1.24
C SER A 711 -21.84 -19.83 -0.06
N SER A 712 -22.05 -21.15 -0.01
CA SER A 712 -22.12 -22.00 -1.21
C SER A 712 -23.53 -21.95 -1.83
N SER A 713 -23.65 -21.51 -3.09
CA SER A 713 -24.94 -21.42 -3.78
C SER A 713 -25.68 -22.76 -3.86
N LEU A 714 -24.96 -23.88 -4.01
CA LEU A 714 -25.57 -25.22 -4.01
C LEU A 714 -26.15 -25.59 -2.64
N VAL A 715 -25.41 -25.32 -1.55
CA VAL A 715 -25.86 -25.58 -0.18
C VAL A 715 -27.08 -24.71 0.15
N LEU A 716 -26.98 -23.41 -0.14
CA LEU A 716 -28.08 -22.47 0.09
C LEU A 716 -29.33 -22.92 -0.66
N SER A 717 -29.19 -23.22 -1.95
CA SER A 717 -30.31 -23.67 -2.78
C SER A 717 -30.94 -24.96 -2.29
N SER A 718 -30.13 -25.96 -1.91
CA SER A 718 -30.61 -27.24 -1.40
C SER A 718 -31.45 -27.10 -0.12
N ALA A 719 -31.10 -26.14 0.74
CA ALA A 719 -31.81 -25.87 1.99
C ALA A 719 -33.03 -24.96 1.82
N CYS A 720 -33.25 -24.38 0.63
CA CYS A 720 -34.35 -23.46 0.33
C CYS A 720 -35.57 -24.11 -0.32
N HIS A 721 -35.54 -25.41 -0.58
CA HIS A 721 -36.75 -26.12 -1.01
C HIS A 721 -37.77 -26.08 0.13
N THR A 722 -38.98 -25.60 -0.15
CA THR A 722 -40.06 -25.49 0.84
C THR A 722 -41.18 -26.45 0.46
N SER A 723 -41.83 -27.05 1.47
CA SER A 723 -42.98 -27.93 1.26
C SER A 723 -44.22 -27.07 1.00
N VAL A 724 -44.87 -27.25 -0.15
CA VAL A 724 -46.07 -26.49 -0.56
C VAL A 724 -47.29 -26.83 0.32
N MET A 725 -47.25 -27.94 1.07
CA MET A 725 -48.43 -28.55 1.69
C MET A 725 -48.90 -28.06 3.07
N ALA A 726 -48.22 -27.12 3.72
CA ALA A 726 -48.85 -26.44 4.86
C ALA A 726 -50.02 -25.52 4.42
N ARG A 727 -50.25 -25.33 3.11
CA ARG A 727 -51.11 -24.27 2.56
C ARG A 727 -52.43 -24.70 1.93
N ASP A 728 -52.83 -25.97 1.99
CA ASP A 728 -54.19 -26.36 1.54
C ASP A 728 -55.31 -25.74 2.38
N GLY A 729 -55.00 -25.26 3.60
CA GLY A 729 -55.92 -24.46 4.42
C GLY A 729 -56.05 -22.98 4.00
N ILE A 730 -55.10 -22.47 3.20
CA ILE A 730 -54.93 -21.05 2.89
C ILE A 730 -55.49 -20.66 1.52
N ILE A 731 -55.64 -21.63 0.59
CA ILE A 731 -56.18 -21.40 -0.76
C ILE A 731 -57.63 -20.85 -0.73
N LYS A 732 -58.31 -20.91 0.43
CA LYS A 732 -59.67 -20.37 0.60
C LYS A 732 -59.77 -18.88 0.95
N ASP A 733 -58.69 -18.24 1.42
CA ASP A 733 -58.74 -16.87 1.96
C ASP A 733 -57.96 -15.82 1.15
N PHE A 734 -57.20 -16.22 0.13
CA PHE A 734 -56.48 -15.28 -0.72
C PHE A 734 -57.21 -15.06 -2.05
N GLY A 735 -57.87 -13.91 -2.15
CA GLY A 735 -58.53 -13.45 -3.37
C GLY A 735 -57.61 -13.38 -4.59
N SER A 736 -58.25 -13.34 -5.76
CA SER A 736 -57.66 -13.44 -7.10
C SER A 736 -56.46 -12.51 -7.33
N PRO A 737 -55.46 -12.94 -8.14
CA PRO A 737 -54.33 -12.09 -8.53
C PRO A 737 -54.82 -10.84 -9.28
N PRO A 738 -54.10 -9.69 -9.19
CA PRO A 738 -54.38 -8.55 -10.04
C PRO A 738 -54.13 -8.91 -11.51
N ASN A 739 -55.12 -8.63 -12.37
CA ASN A 739 -55.16 -8.92 -13.81
C ASN A 739 -53.80 -8.72 -14.52
N ALA A 740 -53.21 -9.82 -15.01
CA ALA A 740 -51.96 -9.89 -15.79
C ALA A 740 -52.03 -9.25 -17.20
N LYS A 741 -53.01 -8.37 -17.46
CA LYS A 741 -53.12 -7.61 -18.72
C LYS A 741 -52.46 -6.23 -18.66
N ALA A 742 -52.17 -5.68 -17.48
CA ALA A 742 -51.60 -4.34 -17.36
C ALA A 742 -50.06 -4.28 -17.53
N ASP A 743 -49.33 -5.36 -17.18
CA ASP A 743 -47.85 -5.40 -17.30
C ASP A 743 -47.36 -5.87 -18.68
N ARG A 744 -48.25 -6.34 -19.55
CA ARG A 744 -47.91 -6.71 -20.93
C ARG A 744 -47.63 -5.49 -21.82
N ALA A 745 -48.09 -4.30 -21.44
CA ALA A 745 -47.80 -3.06 -22.16
C ALA A 745 -46.42 -2.46 -21.84
N ARG A 746 -45.75 -2.90 -20.76
CA ARG A 746 -44.43 -2.36 -20.35
C ARG A 746 -43.25 -3.26 -20.74
N LYS A 747 -43.50 -4.52 -21.08
CA LYS A 747 -42.47 -5.48 -21.54
C LYS A 747 -42.15 -5.37 -23.05
N THR A 748 -42.97 -4.67 -23.83
CA THR A 748 -42.79 -4.56 -25.29
C THR A 748 -41.72 -3.53 -25.72
N GLU A 749 -41.20 -2.70 -24.81
CA GLU A 749 -40.12 -1.74 -25.13
C GLU A 749 -38.71 -2.17 -24.67
N ALA A 750 -38.57 -3.32 -24.00
CA ALA A 750 -37.28 -3.79 -23.48
C ALA A 750 -36.75 -5.06 -24.16
N GLN A 751 -37.38 -5.49 -25.26
CA GLN A 751 -37.09 -6.75 -25.93
C GLN A 751 -36.89 -6.56 -27.44
N GLU A 752 -36.14 -5.53 -27.83
CA GLU A 752 -35.45 -5.52 -29.12
C GLU A 752 -33.94 -5.45 -28.87
N THR A 753 -33.21 -6.32 -29.59
CA THR A 753 -31.76 -6.58 -29.53
C THR A 753 -31.29 -7.65 -28.52
N HIS A 754 -31.56 -8.93 -28.84
CA HIS A 754 -30.49 -9.93 -28.86
C HIS A 754 -30.91 -11.11 -29.73
N ASN A 755 -30.45 -11.07 -30.97
CA ASN A 755 -30.51 -12.18 -31.91
C ASN A 755 -29.44 -13.21 -31.50
N TYR A 756 -29.84 -14.44 -31.19
CA TYR A 756 -28.96 -15.61 -31.11
C TYR A 756 -29.71 -16.77 -31.79
N GLN A 757 -29.61 -16.79 -33.12
CA GLN A 757 -29.68 -18.03 -33.87
C GLN A 757 -28.38 -18.79 -33.63
N ASP A 758 -28.48 -19.97 -33.04
CA ASP A 758 -27.68 -21.17 -33.37
C ASP A 758 -28.01 -22.28 -32.35
N GLN A 759 -28.95 -23.16 -32.74
CA GLN A 759 -29.08 -24.49 -32.17
C GLN A 759 -28.30 -25.46 -33.08
N PRO A 760 -27.33 -26.23 -32.57
CA PRO A 760 -27.08 -27.56 -33.11
C PRO A 760 -27.99 -28.55 -32.36
N THR A 761 -28.89 -29.16 -33.12
CA THR A 761 -29.59 -30.39 -32.77
C THR A 761 -28.56 -31.50 -32.54
N PHE A 762 -28.53 -32.07 -31.33
CA PHE A 762 -27.95 -33.39 -31.10
C PHE A 762 -28.89 -34.19 -30.22
N GLY A 763 -29.45 -35.23 -30.82
CA GLY A 763 -30.25 -36.24 -30.14
C GLY A 763 -29.35 -37.12 -29.27
N LEU A 764 -29.76 -37.27 -28.01
CA LEU A 764 -29.44 -38.44 -27.21
C LEU A 764 -30.74 -38.95 -26.61
N SER A 765 -31.31 -39.96 -27.24
CA SER A 765 -32.39 -40.78 -26.70
C SER A 765 -31.82 -41.73 -25.63
N LEU A 766 -32.30 -41.64 -24.40
CA LEU A 766 -32.23 -42.70 -23.39
C LEU A 766 -33.57 -42.71 -22.60
N PRO A 767 -33.99 -43.87 -22.07
CA PRO A 767 -35.38 -44.31 -22.12
C PRO A 767 -36.13 -44.12 -20.80
N GLY A 768 -37.42 -43.83 -20.91
CA GLY A 768 -38.45 -44.28 -19.98
C GLY A 768 -38.38 -43.75 -18.55
N ILE A 769 -38.71 -42.48 -18.32
CA ILE A 769 -39.31 -42.03 -17.06
C ILE A 769 -40.43 -41.03 -17.41
N ASN A 770 -41.63 -41.56 -17.63
CA ASN A 770 -42.87 -40.79 -17.55
C ASN A 770 -43.22 -40.65 -16.07
N MET A 771 -43.12 -39.43 -15.52
CA MET A 771 -43.73 -39.13 -14.23
C MET A 771 -45.13 -38.58 -14.48
N SER A 772 -46.06 -39.50 -14.76
CA SER A 772 -47.48 -39.21 -14.81
C SER A 772 -47.99 -38.93 -13.39
N ARG A 773 -48.49 -37.72 -13.13
CA ARG A 773 -49.37 -37.43 -11.98
C ARG A 773 -50.69 -38.17 -12.18
N PRO A 774 -51.29 -38.79 -11.14
CA PRO A 774 -52.57 -39.45 -11.27
C PRO A 774 -53.68 -38.39 -11.35
N SER A 775 -54.27 -38.21 -12.53
CA SER A 775 -55.53 -37.51 -12.74
C SER A 775 -56.66 -38.53 -12.67
N SER A 776 -57.29 -38.69 -11.50
CA SER A 776 -58.55 -39.43 -11.39
C SER A 776 -59.71 -38.45 -11.61
N TYR A 777 -60.31 -38.45 -12.79
CA TYR A 777 -61.75 -38.25 -13.02
C TYR A 777 -62.03 -38.54 -14.51
N ASP A 778 -62.47 -39.76 -14.79
CA ASP A 778 -63.03 -40.15 -16.08
C ASP A 778 -64.41 -39.51 -16.32
N ARG A 779 -64.65 -39.02 -17.54
CA ARG A 779 -65.93 -39.17 -18.26
C ARG A 779 -65.83 -38.76 -19.74
N LEU A 780 -65.79 -39.79 -20.60
CA LEU A 780 -66.65 -40.05 -21.77
C LEU A 780 -67.13 -38.87 -22.65
N SER A 781 -66.60 -38.84 -23.88
CA SER A 781 -67.24 -38.66 -25.21
C SER A 781 -68.45 -37.73 -25.38
N VAL A 782 -68.41 -36.86 -26.41
CA VAL A 782 -69.24 -36.89 -27.65
C VAL A 782 -68.94 -35.66 -28.54
N GLN A 783 -69.14 -35.88 -29.84
CA GLN A 783 -68.92 -35.08 -31.06
C GLN A 783 -69.63 -33.71 -31.21
N GLU A 784 -69.02 -32.93 -32.11
CA GLU A 784 -69.60 -32.12 -33.22
C GLU A 784 -70.31 -30.75 -33.03
N GLU A 785 -69.80 -29.81 -33.84
CA GLU A 785 -70.47 -28.82 -34.71
C GLU A 785 -71.11 -27.53 -34.17
N ALA A 786 -70.46 -26.42 -34.57
CA ALA A 786 -70.95 -25.32 -35.42
C ALA A 786 -72.08 -24.34 -34.97
N ALA A 787 -71.66 -23.06 -34.99
CA ALA A 787 -72.32 -21.89 -35.59
C ALA A 787 -73.34 -21.02 -34.81
N ALA A 788 -73.06 -19.70 -34.95
CA ALA A 788 -73.96 -18.53 -35.00
C ALA A 788 -74.27 -17.73 -33.72
N GLU A 789 -74.11 -16.42 -33.87
CA GLU A 789 -74.25 -15.29 -32.93
C GLU A 789 -75.74 -14.85 -32.69
N PRO A 790 -76.04 -13.64 -32.15
CA PRO A 790 -76.28 -13.32 -30.73
C PRO A 790 -77.70 -12.75 -30.50
N VAL A 791 -78.17 -12.53 -29.26
CA VAL A 791 -79.10 -11.42 -28.87
C VAL A 791 -79.24 -11.35 -27.33
N MET A 792 -78.74 -10.24 -26.79
CA MET A 792 -79.35 -9.30 -25.80
C MET A 792 -80.36 -9.80 -24.74
N GLY A 793 -80.05 -9.51 -23.47
CA GLY A 793 -81.03 -8.86 -22.57
C GLY A 793 -81.35 -9.52 -21.23
N ARG A 794 -80.55 -9.20 -20.21
CA ARG A 794 -80.91 -8.85 -18.81
C ARG A 794 -82.15 -9.50 -18.15
N ASP A 795 -81.89 -10.31 -17.14
CA ASP A 795 -82.12 -10.01 -15.70
C ASP A 795 -82.55 -11.25 -14.92
N SER A 796 -81.61 -11.83 -14.16
CA SER A 796 -81.86 -12.64 -12.96
C SER A 796 -80.54 -12.90 -12.25
N GLN A 797 -79.91 -11.81 -11.78
CA GLN A 797 -78.69 -11.84 -11.01
C GLN A 797 -79.03 -11.99 -9.52
N GLU A 798 -79.40 -13.21 -9.08
CA GLU A 798 -79.47 -13.52 -7.64
C GLU A 798 -79.54 -15.03 -7.35
N ARG A 799 -78.46 -15.80 -7.63
CA ARG A 799 -78.08 -16.97 -6.78
C ARG A 799 -76.80 -17.79 -7.07
N ASP A 800 -75.87 -17.40 -7.94
CA ASP A 800 -74.71 -18.27 -8.25
C ASP A 800 -73.31 -17.65 -8.02
N GLU A 801 -73.14 -16.83 -6.99
CA GLU A 801 -71.81 -16.43 -6.50
C GLU A 801 -71.38 -17.29 -5.31
N LYS A 802 -70.97 -18.54 -5.56
CA LYS A 802 -70.07 -19.31 -4.66
C LYS A 802 -69.59 -20.62 -5.28
N LYS A 803 -68.80 -20.53 -6.34
CA LYS A 803 -67.82 -21.55 -6.77
C LYS A 803 -67.02 -21.02 -7.96
N GLN A 804 -66.10 -20.08 -7.73
CA GLN A 804 -65.02 -19.84 -8.68
C GLN A 804 -63.85 -20.74 -8.27
N LEU A 805 -63.79 -21.94 -8.86
CA LEU A 805 -62.53 -22.67 -8.95
C LEU A 805 -61.59 -21.83 -9.82
N LEU A 806 -60.40 -21.50 -9.32
CA LEU A 806 -59.31 -20.97 -10.15
C LEU A 806 -58.94 -22.06 -11.18
N SER A 807 -59.44 -21.94 -12.41
CA SER A 807 -58.94 -22.70 -13.55
C SER A 807 -57.77 -21.94 -14.15
N PHE A 808 -56.55 -22.47 -14.03
CA PHE A 808 -55.38 -21.95 -14.75
C PHE A 808 -55.46 -22.43 -16.21
N GLU A 809 -55.25 -21.54 -17.17
CA GLU A 809 -55.36 -21.88 -18.60
C GLU A 809 -54.04 -22.47 -19.14
N THR A 810 -52.92 -22.26 -18.45
CA THR A 810 -51.59 -22.79 -18.83
C THR A 810 -50.77 -23.26 -17.62
N LEU A 811 -49.84 -24.18 -17.86
CA LEU A 811 -48.87 -24.62 -16.84
C LEU A 811 -47.96 -23.48 -16.36
N GLU A 812 -47.64 -22.52 -17.24
CA GLU A 812 -46.84 -21.33 -16.88
C GLU A 812 -47.57 -20.42 -15.89
N GLU A 813 -48.88 -20.22 -16.05
CA GLU A 813 -49.69 -19.44 -15.09
C GLU A 813 -49.75 -20.09 -13.71
N GLN A 814 -49.79 -21.42 -13.66
CA GLN A 814 -49.76 -22.17 -12.41
C GLN A 814 -48.39 -22.04 -11.72
N GLU A 815 -47.29 -22.21 -12.46
CA GLU A 815 -45.94 -22.06 -11.93
C GLU A 815 -45.65 -20.63 -11.44
N GLU A 816 -46.15 -19.61 -12.16
CA GLU A 816 -45.98 -18.21 -11.77
C GLU A 816 -46.79 -17.86 -10.51
N TYR A 817 -47.98 -18.43 -10.36
CA TYR A 817 -48.79 -18.30 -9.14
C TYR A 817 -48.16 -19.00 -7.94
N GLU A 818 -47.63 -20.22 -8.11
CA GLU A 818 -46.89 -20.93 -7.07
C GLU A 818 -45.63 -20.16 -6.65
N ALA A 819 -44.85 -19.65 -7.61
CA ALA A 819 -43.69 -18.81 -7.34
C ALA A 819 -44.06 -17.52 -6.57
N PHE A 820 -45.22 -16.93 -6.87
CA PHE A 820 -45.73 -15.77 -6.14
C PHE A 820 -46.08 -16.10 -4.68
N LEU A 821 -46.73 -17.24 -4.43
CA LEU A 821 -47.04 -17.72 -3.09
C LEU A 821 -45.77 -18.02 -2.28
N LEU A 822 -44.81 -18.70 -2.89
CA LEU A 822 -43.50 -18.97 -2.28
C LEU A 822 -42.76 -17.68 -1.95
N ARG A 823 -42.83 -16.69 -2.85
CA ARG A 823 -42.23 -15.37 -2.61
C ARG A 823 -42.86 -14.66 -1.42
N LYS A 824 -44.18 -14.76 -1.19
CA LYS A 824 -44.82 -14.17 -0.01
C LYS A 824 -44.28 -14.70 1.31
N VAL A 825 -43.82 -15.96 1.36
CA VAL A 825 -43.16 -16.53 2.56
C VAL A 825 -41.95 -15.68 2.97
N THR A 826 -41.18 -15.26 1.98
CA THR A 826 -39.96 -14.47 2.18
C THR A 826 -40.23 -13.05 2.68
N PHE A 827 -41.48 -12.58 2.60
CA PHE A 827 -41.89 -11.28 3.12
C PHE A 827 -42.11 -11.30 4.64
N GLY A 828 -42.38 -12.48 5.21
CA GLY A 828 -42.51 -12.70 6.64
C GLY A 828 -41.18 -13.05 7.33
N LYS A 829 -41.27 -13.49 8.58
CA LYS A 829 -40.14 -14.11 9.28
C LYS A 829 -40.05 -15.57 8.88
N VAL A 830 -38.83 -16.04 8.62
CA VAL A 830 -38.56 -17.42 8.24
C VAL A 830 -37.64 -18.10 9.25
N LYS A 831 -37.80 -19.41 9.40
CA LYS A 831 -36.94 -20.29 10.19
C LYS A 831 -36.61 -21.52 9.35
N TRP A 832 -35.40 -22.02 9.46
CA TRP A 832 -34.98 -23.28 8.86
C TRP A 832 -35.13 -24.43 9.87
N GLY A 833 -35.67 -25.56 9.42
CA GLY A 833 -35.80 -26.75 10.26
C GLY A 833 -36.70 -27.82 9.64
N ALA A 834 -37.19 -28.70 10.49
CA ALA A 834 -38.02 -29.83 10.12
C ALA A 834 -39.51 -29.44 10.05
N MET A 835 -40.16 -29.82 8.95
CA MET A 835 -41.59 -29.61 8.70
C MET A 835 -42.25 -30.92 8.24
N ALA A 836 -43.59 -30.98 8.28
CA ALA A 836 -44.33 -32.11 7.76
C ALA A 836 -44.16 -32.24 6.23
N ILE A 837 -44.11 -33.49 5.75
CA ILE A 837 -44.07 -33.82 4.31
C ILE A 837 -45.50 -33.98 3.77
N ASP A 838 -45.69 -33.60 2.50
CA ASP A 838 -46.88 -33.87 1.70
C ASP A 838 -47.21 -35.39 1.68
N PRO A 839 -48.43 -35.82 2.05
CA PRO A 839 -48.80 -37.24 2.11
C PRO A 839 -48.68 -38.00 0.78
N ASP A 840 -48.80 -37.33 -0.37
CA ASP A 840 -48.68 -37.92 -1.70
C ASP A 840 -47.21 -38.01 -2.14
N LEU A 841 -46.38 -37.01 -1.80
CA LEU A 841 -44.92 -37.10 -1.92
C LEU A 841 -44.39 -38.23 -1.03
N PHE A 842 -44.88 -38.34 0.21
CA PHE A 842 -44.55 -39.42 1.15
C PHE A 842 -44.82 -40.80 0.55
N LYS A 843 -45.97 -40.99 -0.11
CA LYS A 843 -46.31 -42.25 -0.80
C LYS A 843 -45.40 -42.53 -1.99
N SER A 844 -45.00 -41.49 -2.75
CA SER A 844 -44.14 -41.62 -3.93
C SER A 844 -42.69 -42.03 -3.61
N LEU A 845 -42.26 -41.82 -2.37
CA LEU A 845 -40.88 -42.05 -1.92
C LEU A 845 -40.55 -43.53 -1.65
N ASN A 846 -41.53 -44.44 -1.79
CA ASN A 846 -41.41 -45.89 -1.62
C ASN A 846 -40.47 -46.30 -0.46
N VAL A 847 -40.82 -45.81 0.74
CA VAL A 847 -40.02 -45.90 1.96
C VAL A 847 -40.13 -47.30 2.60
N ASP A 848 -39.77 -48.34 1.86
CA ASP A 848 -39.71 -49.71 2.40
C ASP A 848 -38.46 -49.85 3.30
N GLY A 849 -38.66 -50.07 4.60
CA GLY A 849 -37.58 -50.38 5.56
C GLY A 849 -37.01 -49.23 6.40
N ILE A 850 -37.68 -48.07 6.47
CA ILE A 850 -37.31 -46.99 7.41
C ILE A 850 -38.32 -46.93 8.57
N ASP A 851 -37.86 -47.19 9.79
CA ASP A 851 -38.67 -47.02 11.00
C ASP A 851 -38.73 -45.53 11.41
N GLY A 852 -39.87 -44.88 11.17
CA GLY A 852 -40.20 -43.54 11.67
C GLY A 852 -40.74 -42.55 10.60
N PRO A 853 -41.41 -41.44 11.01
CA PRO A 853 -41.93 -40.44 10.09
C PRO A 853 -40.80 -39.64 9.44
N VAL A 854 -40.74 -39.62 8.10
CA VAL A 854 -39.82 -38.77 7.33
C VAL A 854 -40.37 -37.34 7.31
N LYS A 855 -39.54 -36.35 7.65
CA LYS A 855 -39.88 -34.92 7.64
C LYS A 855 -39.10 -34.17 6.56
N HIS A 856 -39.60 -33.01 6.13
CA HIS A 856 -38.95 -32.15 5.13
C HIS A 856 -38.01 -31.17 5.83
N LEU A 857 -36.78 -30.99 5.33
CA LEU A 857 -35.88 -29.94 5.80
C LEU A 857 -35.91 -28.74 4.85
N GLY A 858 -36.27 -27.58 5.37
CA GLY A 858 -36.31 -26.37 4.57
C GLY A 858 -36.61 -25.12 5.38
N PHE A 859 -36.82 -24.01 4.67
CA PHE A 859 -37.34 -22.79 5.26
C PHE A 859 -38.87 -22.81 5.36
N GLY A 860 -39.40 -22.34 6.48
CA GLY A 860 -40.83 -22.14 6.69
C GLY A 860 -41.12 -20.86 7.47
N SER A 861 -42.36 -20.41 7.34
CA SER A 861 -43.00 -19.35 8.12
C SER A 861 -43.53 -19.87 9.46
N GLU A 862 -44.03 -18.98 10.32
CA GLU A 862 -44.57 -19.35 11.64
C GLU A 862 -45.76 -20.33 11.54
N GLU A 863 -46.49 -20.30 10.43
CA GLU A 863 -47.61 -21.20 10.12
C GLU A 863 -47.16 -22.64 9.84
N ASP A 864 -45.92 -22.83 9.39
CA ASP A 864 -45.38 -24.14 9.00
C ASP A 864 -44.88 -24.97 10.20
N HIS A 865 -45.02 -24.43 11.43
CA HIS A 865 -44.61 -25.06 12.69
C HIS A 865 -43.19 -25.68 12.65
N VAL A 866 -42.22 -24.92 12.15
CA VAL A 866 -40.83 -25.37 11.93
C VAL A 866 -40.14 -25.80 13.24
N GLU A 867 -39.83 -27.09 13.34
CA GLU A 867 -39.15 -27.71 14.49
C GLU A 867 -37.63 -27.81 14.28
N THR A 868 -36.88 -27.95 15.36
CA THR A 868 -35.44 -28.24 15.26
C THR A 868 -35.23 -29.71 14.86
N PRO A 869 -34.37 -30.02 13.87
CA PRO A 869 -34.09 -31.41 13.47
C PRO A 869 -33.52 -32.23 14.63
N GLN A 870 -33.98 -33.47 14.75
CA GLN A 870 -33.61 -34.41 15.82
C GLN A 870 -32.55 -35.39 15.33
N GLU A 871 -31.63 -35.74 16.24
CA GLU A 871 -30.58 -36.72 15.94
C GLU A 871 -31.18 -38.06 15.51
N GLY A 872 -30.61 -38.65 14.46
CA GLY A 872 -30.96 -39.98 14.00
C GLY A 872 -32.29 -40.12 13.27
N HIS A 873 -33.07 -39.04 13.11
CA HIS A 873 -34.30 -39.04 12.31
C HIS A 873 -33.99 -38.91 10.82
N PHE A 874 -34.93 -39.36 9.97
CA PHE A 874 -34.80 -39.30 8.52
C PHE A 874 -35.48 -38.06 7.95
N TYR A 875 -34.77 -37.38 7.06
CA TYR A 875 -35.24 -36.16 6.41
C TYR A 875 -34.93 -36.17 4.91
N ILE A 876 -35.71 -35.38 4.16
CA ILE A 876 -35.52 -35.11 2.73
C ILE A 876 -35.15 -33.65 2.51
#